data_AF-A0A5Q4G577-F1
#
_entry.id   AF-A0A5Q4G577-F1
#
_cell.length_a   1.000
_cell.length_b   1.000
_cell.length_c   1.000
_cell.angle_alpha   90.00
_cell.angle_beta   90.00
_cell.angle_gamma   90.00
#
_symmetry.space_group_name_H-M   'P 1'
#
loop_
_entity.id
_entity.type
_entity.pdbx_description
1 polymer ?
#
loop_
_entity_poly.entity_id
_entity_poly.type
_entity_poly.pdbx_seq_one_letter_code
_entity_poly.pdbx_strand_id
1 'polypeptide(L)'
;MTPDRIDADGARYLVRPPAPVHEVERLVDELRVHPVLAATVWARGLRDDVARSLSPTLELAPIPALEEAAVRLARALERGERILVHGDYDADGVSATAVLTIALRALGAHVTPYLPNRLQDGYGLHPERVADHATVADLLVAVDCGIGDVAQVAALRAAGVDVIVVDHHLPGATRPDALVVHPLDGVGTADLTGAGLAYHLVWALHEHLGLAPPSDLADVAALGTIADVAPLLGPNRALVTAGLERMGASERPGLRALVALAKLRPPLSARNVAFVLGPRLNAAGRLGQADVALELLLTANERRGRVLATLLEGLNVERKRVQEAMSAEAVALAEVDDAPALVLRGATWHAGVMGIVASHLVDRFHRPAFIVAGTLGSVRTPPGCSAVAALDAASEHLTRWGGHAAAAGFSLDAERFDAFRASICEHVAALDVPARCVTADAVLHAGQVDADLHASLRALEPYGAGLAEPLFAIQGRIGPTRAMGNGGAHLQTHVDGVRAVGWGMGAAVPRYARTERAVAVATVTSSRWQERTTIELRLEGIATNGALALDRDPDQPRQAPASASARSLVGADRGAAERVIVQSIEPVDDDPLSPLGMLLRAGTPFDLDLGPDGPNRLRALAATYPSVGDARRAFVLRKRGRPWPWDAPLAQRLERVLVDLDLLDERGRARAGRQVDPYDAASLRRFVVVRHALDTLAALLETLSPSDAPPAIAALAGGRSDAPARR
;
A
#
# COMPACT_ATOMS: atom_id res chain seq x y z
N MET A 1 -9.10 -14.60 26.70
CA MET A 1 -8.23 -14.51 25.52
C MET A 1 -7.27 -15.67 25.58
N THR A 2 -7.43 -16.68 24.74
CA THR A 2 -6.37 -17.67 24.53
C THR A 2 -5.11 -16.94 24.04
N PRO A 3 -3.91 -17.35 24.47
CA PRO A 3 -2.68 -16.79 23.93
C PRO A 3 -2.60 -17.20 22.46
N ASP A 4 -3.12 -16.33 21.60
CA ASP A 4 -3.08 -16.53 20.16
C ASP A 4 -1.61 -16.59 19.74
N ARG A 5 -1.25 -17.73 19.15
CA ARG A 5 0.11 -18.26 19.05
C ARG A 5 1.02 -17.33 18.25
N ILE A 6 1.92 -16.64 18.94
CA ILE A 6 3.09 -15.99 18.33
C ILE A 6 3.97 -17.11 17.74
N ASP A 7 4.34 -16.99 16.46
CA ASP A 7 5.22 -17.95 15.80
C ASP A 7 6.68 -17.74 16.24
N ALA A 8 7.59 -18.64 15.85
CA ALA A 8 9.00 -18.62 16.24
C ALA A 8 9.77 -17.40 15.71
N ASP A 9 9.15 -16.58 14.87
CA ASP A 9 9.65 -15.31 14.36
C ASP A 9 9.13 -14.08 15.11
N GLY A 10 8.34 -14.27 16.18
CA GLY A 10 7.75 -13.18 16.95
C GLY A 10 6.51 -12.56 16.31
N ALA A 11 6.06 -13.06 15.16
CA ALA A 11 4.87 -12.57 14.47
C ALA A 11 3.62 -13.41 14.80
N ARG A 12 2.48 -12.74 14.74
CA ARG A 12 1.16 -13.35 14.74
C ARG A 12 0.63 -13.37 13.31
N TYR A 13 0.41 -14.56 12.76
CA TYR A 13 -0.15 -14.73 11.43
C TYR A 13 -1.68 -14.81 11.49
N LEU A 14 -2.33 -13.93 10.73
CA LEU A 14 -3.78 -13.76 10.68
C LEU A 14 -4.30 -13.96 9.26
N VAL A 15 -5.60 -14.23 9.13
CA VAL A 15 -6.32 -14.05 7.86
C VAL A 15 -7.59 -13.26 8.08
N ARG A 16 -7.93 -12.38 7.14
CA ARG A 16 -9.18 -11.64 7.14
C ARG A 16 -10.40 -12.58 7.06
N PRO A 17 -11.56 -12.17 7.59
CA PRO A 17 -12.81 -12.89 7.35
C PRO A 17 -13.09 -13.04 5.85
N PRO A 18 -13.49 -14.23 5.38
CA PRO A 18 -13.81 -14.43 3.97
C PRO A 18 -15.05 -13.63 3.59
N ALA A 19 -15.06 -13.12 2.36
CA ALA A 19 -16.23 -12.46 1.80
C ALA A 19 -17.40 -13.46 1.63
N PRO A 20 -18.65 -13.06 1.91
CA PRO A 20 -19.81 -13.88 1.61
C PRO A 20 -19.89 -14.20 0.11
N VAL A 21 -20.30 -15.43 -0.24
CA VAL A 21 -20.36 -15.87 -1.65
C VAL A 21 -21.19 -14.95 -2.54
N HIS A 22 -22.32 -14.45 -2.04
CA HIS A 22 -23.19 -13.53 -2.80
C HIS A 22 -22.53 -12.15 -3.06
N GLU A 23 -21.66 -11.68 -2.17
CA GLU A 23 -20.89 -10.46 -2.39
C GLU A 23 -19.76 -10.68 -3.40
N VAL A 24 -19.11 -11.85 -3.36
CA VAL A 24 -18.14 -12.24 -4.39
C VAL A 24 -18.82 -12.32 -5.76
N GLU A 25 -20.01 -12.92 -5.84
CA GLU A 25 -20.80 -12.99 -7.07
C GLU A 25 -21.12 -11.59 -7.63
N ARG A 26 -21.68 -10.72 -6.78
CA ARG A 26 -21.98 -9.32 -7.14
C ARG A 26 -20.75 -8.60 -7.69
N LEU A 27 -19.60 -8.70 -7.03
CA LEU A 27 -18.37 -8.03 -7.44
C LEU A 27 -17.74 -8.65 -8.69
N VAL A 28 -17.85 -9.97 -8.89
CA VAL A 28 -17.42 -10.61 -10.14
C VAL A 28 -18.28 -10.15 -11.30
N ASP A 29 -19.59 -9.99 -11.11
CA ASP A 29 -20.50 -9.44 -12.12
C ASP A 29 -20.23 -7.97 -12.43
N GLU A 30 -20.03 -7.14 -11.40
CA GLU A 30 -19.78 -5.70 -11.53
C GLU A 30 -18.41 -5.41 -12.16
N LEU A 31 -17.35 -6.05 -11.66
CA LEU A 31 -15.97 -5.72 -12.01
C LEU A 31 -15.40 -6.60 -13.12
N ARG A 32 -16.02 -7.75 -13.41
CA ARG A 32 -15.53 -8.75 -14.38
C ARG A 32 -14.11 -9.23 -14.06
N VAL A 33 -13.89 -9.59 -12.81
CA VAL A 33 -12.58 -9.99 -12.27
C VAL A 33 -12.57 -11.40 -11.68
N HIS A 34 -11.37 -11.88 -11.37
CA HIS A 34 -11.19 -13.15 -10.67
C HIS A 34 -11.84 -13.15 -9.28
N PRO A 35 -12.55 -14.23 -8.87
CA PRO A 35 -13.24 -14.28 -7.56
C PRO A 35 -12.34 -14.02 -6.35
N VAL A 36 -11.08 -14.49 -6.39
CA VAL A 36 -10.09 -14.18 -5.34
C VAL A 36 -9.84 -12.68 -5.21
N LEU A 37 -9.86 -11.96 -6.33
CA LEU A 37 -9.69 -10.50 -6.34
C LEU A 37 -10.91 -9.81 -5.73
N ALA A 38 -12.12 -10.21 -6.17
CA ALA A 38 -13.38 -9.73 -5.63
C ALA A 38 -13.46 -9.96 -4.10
N ALA A 39 -13.11 -11.15 -3.64
CA ALA A 39 -13.04 -11.47 -2.22
C ALA A 39 -12.00 -10.61 -1.48
N THR A 40 -10.84 -10.37 -2.10
CA THR A 40 -9.75 -9.56 -1.51
C THR A 40 -10.17 -8.11 -1.33
N VAL A 41 -10.76 -7.47 -2.35
CA VAL A 41 -11.19 -6.07 -2.25
C VAL A 41 -12.31 -5.90 -1.23
N TRP A 42 -13.25 -6.85 -1.19
CA TRP A 42 -14.31 -6.87 -0.19
C TRP A 42 -13.75 -7.01 1.25
N ALA A 43 -12.82 -7.94 1.46
CA ALA A 43 -12.20 -8.18 2.76
C ALA A 43 -11.39 -6.98 3.26
N ARG A 44 -10.96 -6.09 2.35
CA ARG A 44 -10.28 -4.83 2.65
C ARG A 44 -11.22 -3.65 2.89
N GLY A 45 -12.52 -3.88 2.93
CA GLY A 45 -13.53 -2.85 3.20
C GLY A 45 -14.00 -2.09 1.97
N LEU A 46 -13.52 -2.42 0.76
CA LEU A 46 -14.07 -1.89 -0.49
C LEU A 46 -15.35 -2.66 -0.83
N ARG A 47 -16.47 -2.23 -0.23
CA ARG A 47 -17.78 -2.88 -0.35
C ARG A 47 -18.69 -2.17 -1.34
N ASP A 48 -18.78 -0.84 -1.22
CA ASP A 48 -19.64 0.02 -2.03
C ASP A 48 -18.83 0.79 -3.09
N ASP A 49 -19.43 1.07 -4.25
CA ASP A 49 -18.83 1.83 -5.37
C ASP A 49 -17.42 1.36 -5.78
N VAL A 50 -17.16 0.05 -5.68
CA VAL A 50 -15.83 -0.55 -5.85
C VAL A 50 -15.21 -0.21 -7.21
N ALA A 51 -16.01 -0.24 -8.28
CA ALA A 51 -15.53 0.15 -9.61
C ALA A 51 -14.96 1.58 -9.64
N ARG A 52 -15.62 2.52 -8.97
CA ARG A 52 -15.16 3.92 -8.87
C ARG A 52 -13.92 4.04 -8.00
N SER A 53 -13.82 3.28 -6.91
CA SER A 53 -12.64 3.28 -6.04
C SER A 53 -11.40 2.70 -6.73
N LEU A 54 -11.56 1.67 -7.55
CA LEU A 54 -10.47 0.96 -8.24
C LEU A 54 -10.09 1.57 -9.59
N SER A 55 -11.02 2.26 -10.24
CA SER A 55 -10.79 2.92 -11.53
C SER A 55 -11.37 4.33 -11.54
N PRO A 56 -10.90 5.24 -10.65
CA PRO A 56 -11.40 6.61 -10.60
C PRO A 56 -10.97 7.39 -11.85
N THR A 57 -11.87 8.25 -12.33
CA THR A 57 -11.56 9.24 -13.37
C THR A 57 -10.69 10.34 -12.78
N LEU A 58 -9.68 10.79 -13.55
CA LEU A 58 -8.90 11.96 -13.17
C LEU A 58 -9.69 13.23 -13.52
N GLU A 59 -10.10 13.96 -12.49
CA GLU A 59 -10.94 15.17 -12.57
C GLU A 59 -10.34 16.26 -11.66
N LEU A 60 -10.74 17.53 -11.84
CA LEU A 60 -10.33 18.61 -10.95
C LEU A 60 -10.83 18.32 -9.52
N ALA A 61 -9.92 18.38 -8.55
CA ALA A 61 -10.25 18.15 -7.15
C ALA A 61 -11.27 19.20 -6.65
N PRO A 62 -12.35 18.79 -5.95
CA PRO A 62 -13.38 19.71 -5.46
C PRO A 62 -12.92 20.42 -4.18
N ILE A 63 -11.86 21.23 -4.27
CA ILE A 63 -11.34 22.08 -3.19
C ILE A 63 -11.70 23.53 -3.52
N PRO A 64 -12.59 24.20 -2.75
CA PRO A 64 -13.08 25.54 -3.08
C PRO A 64 -11.98 26.59 -3.32
N ALA A 65 -10.91 26.55 -2.51
CA ALA A 65 -9.81 27.50 -2.60
C ALA A 65 -8.96 27.39 -3.88
N LEU A 66 -9.09 26.30 -4.66
CA LEU A 66 -8.36 26.16 -5.94
C LEU A 66 -8.77 27.24 -6.94
N GLU A 67 -10.07 27.54 -7.04
CA GLU A 67 -10.56 28.56 -7.97
C GLU A 67 -10.05 29.96 -7.56
N GLU A 68 -10.12 30.29 -6.27
CA GLU A 68 -9.62 31.57 -5.76
C GLU A 68 -8.10 31.73 -5.99
N ALA A 69 -7.33 30.66 -5.78
CA ALA A 69 -5.89 30.67 -5.99
C ALA A 69 -5.53 30.76 -7.49
N ALA A 70 -6.29 30.08 -8.34
CA ALA A 70 -6.18 30.21 -9.80
C ALA A 70 -6.44 31.64 -10.27
N VAL A 71 -7.51 32.29 -9.78
CA VAL A 71 -7.81 33.70 -10.09
C VAL A 71 -6.67 34.62 -9.63
N ARG A 72 -6.10 34.37 -8.44
CA ARG A 72 -4.97 35.16 -7.94
C ARG A 72 -3.72 35.00 -8.78
N LEU A 73 -3.42 33.78 -9.23
CA LEU A 73 -2.32 33.49 -10.15
C LEU A 73 -2.53 34.13 -11.52
N ALA A 74 -3.76 34.09 -12.06
CA ALA A 74 -4.10 34.77 -13.31
C ALA A 74 -3.85 36.28 -13.23
N ARG A 75 -4.20 36.93 -12.12
CA ARG A 75 -3.87 38.35 -11.89
C ARG A 75 -2.37 38.60 -11.83
N ALA A 76 -1.59 37.69 -11.23
CA ALA A 76 -0.13 37.80 -11.21
C ALA A 76 0.45 37.75 -12.62
N LEU A 77 -0.06 36.85 -13.47
CA LEU A 77 0.30 36.73 -14.89
C LEU A 77 -0.02 38.04 -15.64
N GLU A 78 -1.24 38.55 -15.51
CA GLU A 78 -1.68 39.78 -16.18
C GLU A 78 -0.84 41.01 -15.79
N ARG A 79 -0.41 41.08 -14.53
CA ARG A 79 0.35 42.21 -13.97
C ARG A 79 1.87 42.06 -14.11
N GLY A 80 2.36 40.92 -14.58
CA GLY A 80 3.78 40.63 -14.64
C GLY A 80 4.45 40.60 -13.26
N GLU A 81 3.71 40.18 -12.23
CA GLU A 81 4.23 40.05 -10.86
C GLU A 81 5.36 39.01 -10.80
N ARG A 82 6.35 39.26 -9.93
CA ARG A 82 7.42 38.28 -9.65
C ARG A 82 6.87 37.23 -8.69
N ILE A 83 6.82 35.98 -9.15
CA ILE A 83 6.30 34.86 -8.39
C ILE A 83 7.47 34.05 -7.82
N LEU A 84 7.52 33.89 -6.50
CA LEU A 84 8.41 32.96 -5.83
C LEU A 84 7.64 31.69 -5.48
N VAL A 85 8.04 30.55 -6.02
CA VAL A 85 7.49 29.24 -5.63
C VAL A 85 8.42 28.63 -4.61
N HIS A 86 7.98 28.53 -3.36
CA HIS A 86 8.76 27.99 -2.24
C HIS A 86 8.29 26.57 -1.93
N GLY A 87 9.13 25.56 -2.16
CA GLY A 87 8.80 24.15 -1.90
C GLY A 87 9.47 23.55 -0.68
N ASP A 88 9.31 22.24 -0.49
CA ASP A 88 10.13 21.42 0.41
C ASP A 88 11.25 20.65 -0.31
N TYR A 89 12.28 20.23 0.42
CA TYR A 89 13.48 19.59 -0.08
C TYR A 89 13.32 18.11 -0.47
N ASP A 90 12.17 17.50 -0.22
CA ASP A 90 11.91 16.11 -0.55
C ASP A 90 11.21 15.96 -1.91
N ALA A 91 10.96 14.73 -2.34
CA ALA A 91 10.47 14.45 -3.66
C ALA A 91 9.05 14.99 -3.92
N ASP A 92 8.19 15.16 -2.91
CA ASP A 92 6.88 15.78 -3.10
C ASP A 92 7.03 17.29 -3.30
N GLY A 93 7.68 18.00 -2.37
CA GLY A 93 7.94 19.43 -2.49
C GLY A 93 8.76 19.83 -3.72
N VAL A 94 9.77 19.05 -4.09
CA VAL A 94 10.55 19.23 -5.33
C VAL A 94 9.63 19.08 -6.56
N SER A 95 8.75 18.07 -6.56
CA SER A 95 7.83 17.82 -7.67
C SER A 95 6.74 18.89 -7.75
N ALA A 96 6.18 19.31 -6.62
CA ALA A 96 5.19 20.38 -6.51
C ALA A 96 5.75 21.71 -7.05
N THR A 97 6.97 22.05 -6.62
CA THR A 97 7.71 23.22 -7.11
C THR A 97 7.93 23.15 -8.61
N ALA A 98 8.33 21.98 -9.12
CA ALA A 98 8.53 21.77 -10.55
C ALA A 98 7.23 21.92 -11.34
N VAL A 99 6.13 21.34 -10.88
CA VAL A 99 4.80 21.42 -11.53
C VAL A 99 4.37 22.87 -11.71
N LEU A 100 4.35 23.67 -10.64
CA LEU A 100 3.98 25.09 -10.73
C LEU A 100 4.96 25.88 -11.60
N THR A 101 6.26 25.67 -11.40
CA THR A 101 7.30 26.43 -12.13
C THR A 101 7.23 26.17 -13.63
N ILE A 102 7.03 24.92 -14.06
CA ILE A 102 6.91 24.57 -15.48
C ILE A 102 5.66 25.23 -16.07
N ALA A 103 4.50 25.06 -15.41
CA ALA A 103 3.23 25.59 -15.89
C ALA A 103 3.24 27.12 -16.00
N LEU A 104 3.62 27.82 -14.92
CA LEU A 104 3.60 29.27 -14.87
C LEU A 104 4.61 29.89 -15.84
N ARG A 105 5.79 29.30 -16.03
CA ARG A 105 6.75 29.77 -17.06
C ARG A 105 6.23 29.54 -18.47
N ALA A 106 5.53 28.43 -18.73
CA ALA A 106 4.90 28.18 -20.02
C ALA A 106 3.80 29.22 -20.35
N LEU A 107 3.15 29.77 -19.31
CA LEU A 107 2.20 30.88 -19.41
C LEU A 107 2.85 32.27 -19.43
N GLY A 108 4.19 32.36 -19.41
CA GLY A 108 4.94 33.61 -19.50
C GLY A 108 5.25 34.31 -18.18
N ALA A 109 5.00 33.69 -17.03
CA ALA A 109 5.24 34.30 -15.72
C ALA A 109 6.74 34.43 -15.37
N HIS A 110 7.06 35.45 -14.54
CA HIS A 110 8.37 35.60 -13.92
C HIS A 110 8.48 34.76 -12.65
N VAL A 111 8.84 33.48 -12.80
CA VAL A 111 8.91 32.52 -11.68
C VAL A 111 10.33 32.25 -11.22
N THR A 112 10.57 32.44 -9.93
CA THR A 112 11.76 31.97 -9.22
C THR A 112 11.36 30.81 -8.31
N PRO A 113 11.84 29.57 -8.55
CA PRO A 113 11.66 28.49 -7.59
C PRO A 113 12.71 28.58 -6.47
N TYR A 114 12.33 28.16 -5.26
CA TYR A 114 13.20 28.09 -4.10
C TYR A 114 12.90 26.82 -3.31
N LEU A 115 13.95 26.15 -2.84
CA LEU A 115 13.87 25.02 -1.92
C LEU A 115 14.75 25.31 -0.70
N PRO A 116 14.27 25.07 0.54
CA PRO A 116 15.06 25.25 1.74
C PRO A 116 16.17 24.20 1.83
N ASN A 117 17.27 24.55 2.50
CA ASN A 117 18.31 23.58 2.84
C ASN A 117 17.91 22.80 4.10
N ARG A 118 17.67 21.49 3.97
CA ARG A 118 17.29 20.60 5.08
C ARG A 118 18.18 20.68 6.32
N LEU A 119 19.48 20.90 6.13
CA LEU A 119 20.47 20.91 7.22
C LEU A 119 20.65 22.30 7.85
N GLN A 120 20.34 23.37 7.12
CA GLN A 120 20.56 24.76 7.55
C GLN A 120 19.24 25.47 7.88
N ASP A 121 18.33 25.53 6.91
CA ASP A 121 17.04 26.22 7.04
C ASP A 121 15.99 25.32 7.73
N GLY A 122 16.11 23.99 7.57
CA GLY A 122 15.10 23.04 8.03
C GLY A 122 13.85 23.04 7.14
N TYR A 123 12.71 22.63 7.71
CA TYR A 123 11.42 22.53 7.02
C TYR A 123 10.63 23.84 7.11
N GLY A 124 9.92 24.19 6.03
CA GLY A 124 9.01 25.34 5.96
C GLY A 124 9.66 26.67 5.60
N LEU A 125 8.97 27.77 5.92
CA LEU A 125 9.46 29.14 5.77
C LEU A 125 10.39 29.49 6.94
N HIS A 126 11.69 29.65 6.67
CA HIS A 126 12.64 30.04 7.70
C HIS A 126 12.52 31.53 8.04
N PRO A 127 12.44 31.94 9.32
CA PRO A 127 12.29 33.35 9.71
C PRO A 127 13.35 34.29 9.11
N GLU A 128 14.60 33.85 9.03
CA GLU A 128 15.70 34.66 8.51
C GLU A 128 15.63 34.86 6.99
N ARG A 129 14.84 34.06 6.28
CA ARG A 129 14.66 34.15 4.82
C ARG A 129 13.55 35.09 4.39
N VAL A 130 12.68 35.52 5.32
CA VAL A 130 11.52 36.38 5.01
C VAL A 130 11.95 37.67 4.31
N ALA A 131 13.01 38.32 4.80
CA ALA A 131 13.53 39.54 4.19
C ALA A 131 14.01 39.30 2.76
N ASP A 132 14.78 38.23 2.53
CA ASP A 132 15.28 37.86 1.21
C ASP A 132 14.11 37.57 0.25
N HIS A 133 13.12 36.80 0.69
CA HIS A 133 11.93 36.49 -0.10
C HIS A 133 11.15 37.74 -0.50
N ALA A 134 11.00 38.70 0.42
CA ALA A 134 10.31 39.96 0.13
C ALA A 134 11.03 40.84 -0.90
N THR A 135 12.35 40.69 -1.07
CA THR A 135 13.07 41.45 -2.10
C THR A 135 12.82 40.91 -3.51
N VAL A 136 12.50 39.62 -3.65
CA VAL A 136 12.43 38.93 -4.95
C VAL A 136 11.01 38.61 -5.41
N ALA A 137 10.01 38.72 -4.54
CA ALA A 137 8.64 38.28 -4.79
C ALA A 137 7.62 39.41 -4.58
N ASP A 138 6.65 39.50 -5.47
CA ASP A 138 5.39 40.23 -5.25
C ASP A 138 4.29 39.26 -4.79
N LEU A 139 4.39 37.99 -5.22
CA LEU A 139 3.58 36.86 -4.77
C LEU A 139 4.49 35.68 -4.39
N LEU A 140 4.29 35.12 -3.20
CA LEU A 140 4.90 33.86 -2.78
C LEU A 140 3.84 32.75 -2.81
N VAL A 141 4.16 31.63 -3.46
CA VAL A 141 3.36 30.40 -3.43
C VAL A 141 4.15 29.34 -2.69
N ALA A 142 3.78 29.06 -1.44
CA ALA A 142 4.34 27.97 -0.67
C ALA A 142 3.66 26.66 -1.10
N VAL A 143 4.45 25.65 -1.48
CA VAL A 143 3.96 24.34 -1.88
C VAL A 143 4.57 23.25 -1.02
N ASP A 144 3.76 22.29 -0.60
CA ASP A 144 4.18 21.21 0.31
C ASP A 144 4.76 21.71 1.65
N CYS A 145 4.41 22.94 2.01
CA CYS A 145 4.80 23.59 3.25
C CYS A 145 3.95 24.86 3.47
N GLY A 146 4.14 25.50 4.63
CA GLY A 146 3.54 26.79 4.95
C GLY A 146 2.32 26.73 5.86
N ILE A 147 1.62 25.59 6.01
CA ILE A 147 0.41 25.54 6.86
C ILE A 147 0.70 25.82 8.35
N GLY A 148 1.92 25.52 8.80
CA GLY A 148 2.40 25.81 10.15
C GLY A 148 3.08 27.16 10.32
N ASP A 149 3.39 27.86 9.23
CA ASP A 149 4.30 29.03 9.22
C ASP A 149 3.56 30.35 9.41
N VAL A 150 2.65 30.38 10.40
CA VAL A 150 1.72 31.50 10.65
C VAL A 150 2.45 32.83 10.81
N ALA A 151 3.53 32.85 11.60
CA ALA A 151 4.28 34.08 11.89
C ALA A 151 5.06 34.57 10.66
N GLN A 152 5.60 33.66 9.87
CA GLN A 152 6.41 33.96 8.70
C GLN A 152 5.54 34.45 7.54
N VAL A 153 4.37 33.84 7.34
CA VAL A 153 3.36 34.33 6.39
C VAL A 153 2.90 35.73 6.77
N ALA A 154 2.60 35.99 8.06
CA ALA A 154 2.24 37.32 8.52
C ALA A 154 3.36 38.35 8.28
N ALA A 155 4.62 37.97 8.49
CA ALA A 155 5.77 38.83 8.25
C ALA A 155 5.98 39.15 6.75
N LEU A 156 5.78 38.18 5.86
CA LEU A 156 5.80 38.38 4.41
C LEU A 156 4.72 39.35 3.96
N ARG A 157 3.48 39.16 4.45
CA ARG A 157 2.36 40.06 4.13
C ARG A 157 2.58 41.47 4.66
N ALA A 158 3.15 41.61 5.86
CA ALA A 158 3.55 42.90 6.41
C ALA A 158 4.65 43.59 5.57
N ALA A 159 5.49 42.82 4.89
CA ALA A 159 6.48 43.32 3.94
C ALA A 159 5.92 43.62 2.53
N GLY A 160 4.60 43.46 2.33
CA GLY A 160 3.92 43.75 1.06
C GLY A 160 3.90 42.60 0.06
N VAL A 161 4.33 41.40 0.46
CA VAL A 161 4.30 40.19 -0.37
C VAL A 161 2.97 39.49 -0.16
N ASP A 162 2.23 39.22 -1.23
CA ASP A 162 1.04 38.38 -1.12
C ASP A 162 1.43 36.90 -1.02
N VAL A 163 0.61 36.08 -0.35
CA VAL A 163 0.96 34.69 -0.06
C VAL A 163 -0.19 33.75 -0.37
N ILE A 164 0.11 32.67 -1.11
CA ILE A 164 -0.74 31.49 -1.27
C ILE A 164 -0.01 30.31 -0.61
N VAL A 165 -0.71 29.55 0.23
CA VAL A 165 -0.21 28.31 0.84
C VAL A 165 -0.93 27.14 0.20
N VAL A 166 -0.18 26.16 -0.33
CA VAL A 166 -0.68 24.94 -0.97
C VAL A 166 -0.03 23.76 -0.26
N ASP A 167 -0.72 23.19 0.72
CA ASP A 167 -0.12 22.25 1.66
C ASP A 167 -1.12 21.15 2.05
N HIS A 168 -0.61 19.98 2.44
CA HIS A 168 -1.38 18.81 2.86
C HIS A 168 -1.08 18.36 4.30
N HIS A 169 -0.06 18.93 4.93
CA HIS A 169 0.29 18.62 6.31
C HIS A 169 -0.83 19.00 7.28
N LEU A 170 -0.96 18.27 8.39
CA LEU A 170 -2.01 18.57 9.37
C LEU A 170 -1.92 20.03 9.87
N PRO A 171 -3.00 20.83 9.73
CA PRO A 171 -3.01 22.19 10.24
C PRO A 171 -2.84 22.24 11.76
N GLY A 172 -2.13 23.26 12.24
CA GLY A 172 -2.08 23.58 13.67
C GLY A 172 -3.40 24.16 14.20
N ALA A 173 -3.38 24.63 15.45
CA ALA A 173 -4.54 25.27 16.08
C ALA A 173 -5.02 26.53 15.33
N THR A 174 -4.11 27.20 14.64
CA THR A 174 -4.37 28.39 13.81
C THR A 174 -3.75 28.19 12.43
N ARG A 175 -4.46 28.60 11.38
CA ARG A 175 -3.94 28.65 10.01
C ARG A 175 -3.31 30.01 9.71
N PRO A 176 -2.39 30.10 8.73
CA PRO A 176 -1.84 31.37 8.30
C PRO A 176 -2.95 32.29 7.77
N ASP A 177 -2.86 33.58 8.07
CA ASP A 177 -3.69 34.59 7.41
C ASP A 177 -3.15 34.78 5.99
N ALA A 178 -3.61 33.95 5.06
CA ALA A 178 -3.30 33.93 3.63
C ALA A 178 -4.36 33.09 2.91
N LEU A 179 -4.33 33.09 1.58
CA LEU A 179 -5.12 32.14 0.81
C LEU A 179 -4.52 30.74 0.97
N VAL A 180 -5.31 29.79 1.48
CA VAL A 180 -4.84 28.42 1.77
C VAL A 180 -5.61 27.42 0.90
N VAL A 181 -4.89 26.66 0.09
CA VAL A 181 -5.38 25.48 -0.63
C VAL A 181 -4.98 24.25 0.17
N HIS A 182 -5.96 23.63 0.84
CA HIS A 182 -5.73 22.47 1.70
C HIS A 182 -6.71 21.34 1.40
N PRO A 183 -6.26 20.07 1.36
CA PRO A 183 -7.09 18.93 0.98
C PRO A 183 -8.24 18.65 1.96
N LEU A 184 -8.08 19.00 3.23
CA LEU A 184 -9.14 18.89 4.25
C LEU A 184 -10.33 19.84 4.04
N ASP A 185 -10.19 20.83 3.16
CA ASP A 185 -11.28 21.77 2.85
C ASP A 185 -12.13 21.29 1.65
N GLY A 186 -11.76 20.16 1.03
CA GLY A 186 -12.49 19.54 -0.06
C GLY A 186 -13.12 18.20 0.31
N VAL A 187 -14.03 17.71 -0.54
CA VAL A 187 -14.71 16.42 -0.34
C VAL A 187 -13.93 15.29 -1.02
N GLY A 188 -13.51 14.29 -0.25
CA GLY A 188 -12.78 13.13 -0.79
C GLY A 188 -11.35 13.42 -1.25
N THR A 189 -10.77 14.53 -0.76
CA THR A 189 -9.46 15.04 -1.19
C THR A 189 -8.37 14.93 -0.12
N ALA A 190 -8.70 14.44 1.08
CA ALA A 190 -7.84 14.45 2.27
C ALA A 190 -6.44 13.85 2.06
N ASP A 191 -6.30 12.91 1.12
CA ASP A 191 -5.04 12.20 0.86
C ASP A 191 -4.15 12.88 -0.20
N LEU A 192 -4.60 13.95 -0.88
CA LEU A 192 -3.79 14.63 -1.90
C LEU A 192 -2.50 15.20 -1.29
N THR A 193 -1.38 14.98 -1.97
CA THR A 193 -0.06 15.50 -1.56
C THR A 193 0.18 16.92 -2.06
N GLY A 194 1.26 17.58 -1.62
CA GLY A 194 1.68 18.87 -2.16
C GLY A 194 1.84 18.86 -3.69
N ALA A 195 2.44 17.82 -4.27
CA ALA A 195 2.53 17.70 -5.73
C ALA A 195 1.16 17.48 -6.40
N GLY A 196 0.26 16.74 -5.76
CA GLY A 196 -1.12 16.56 -6.21
C GLY A 196 -1.91 17.87 -6.20
N LEU A 197 -1.82 18.64 -5.11
CA LEU A 197 -2.45 19.95 -4.98
C LEU A 197 -1.89 20.95 -5.99
N ALA A 198 -0.56 20.98 -6.18
CA ALA A 198 0.07 21.80 -7.20
C ALA A 198 -0.46 21.48 -8.61
N TYR A 199 -0.63 20.20 -8.96
CA TYR A 199 -1.22 19.78 -10.22
C TYR A 199 -2.67 20.27 -10.38
N HIS A 200 -3.49 20.11 -9.34
CA HIS A 200 -4.88 20.60 -9.37
C HIS A 200 -4.97 22.14 -9.38
N LEU A 201 -4.02 22.86 -8.78
CA LEU A 201 -3.94 24.32 -8.88
C LEU A 201 -3.61 24.78 -10.30
N VAL A 202 -2.66 24.11 -10.97
CA VAL A 202 -2.40 24.37 -12.40
C VAL A 202 -3.66 24.05 -13.22
N TRP A 203 -4.38 22.98 -12.91
CA TRP A 203 -5.62 22.64 -13.61
C TRP A 203 -6.66 23.74 -13.44
N ALA A 204 -6.94 24.18 -12.21
CA ALA A 204 -7.88 25.27 -11.96
C ALA A 204 -7.47 26.56 -12.69
N LEU A 205 -6.16 26.87 -12.74
CA LEU A 205 -5.63 27.98 -13.53
C LEU A 205 -5.88 27.80 -15.04
N HIS A 206 -5.64 26.60 -15.57
CA HIS A 206 -5.93 26.29 -16.97
C HIS A 206 -7.42 26.45 -17.28
N GLU A 207 -8.32 25.96 -16.44
CA GLU A 207 -9.76 26.14 -16.62
C GLU A 207 -10.16 27.62 -16.59
N HIS A 208 -9.60 28.40 -15.66
CA HIS A 208 -9.83 29.86 -15.60
C HIS A 208 -9.37 30.58 -16.88
N LEU A 209 -8.29 30.12 -17.50
CA LEU A 209 -7.74 30.68 -18.74
C LEU A 209 -8.34 30.06 -20.02
N GLY A 210 -9.27 29.10 -19.90
CA GLY A 210 -9.87 28.40 -21.05
C GLY A 210 -8.92 27.42 -21.77
N LEU A 211 -7.94 26.88 -21.04
CA LEU A 211 -6.95 25.90 -21.53
C LEU A 211 -7.36 24.46 -21.16
N ALA A 212 -6.81 23.49 -21.88
CA ALA A 212 -7.03 22.07 -21.58
C ALA A 212 -6.37 21.67 -20.24
N PRO A 213 -6.83 20.60 -19.58
CA PRO A 213 -6.20 20.06 -18.37
C PRO A 213 -4.68 19.86 -18.56
N PRO A 214 -3.85 20.10 -17.52
CA PRO A 214 -2.39 20.05 -17.57
C PRO A 214 -1.86 18.62 -17.58
N SER A 215 -2.45 17.77 -18.40
CA SER A 215 -2.21 16.34 -18.41
C SER A 215 -0.73 16.02 -18.59
N ASP A 216 0.03 16.87 -19.29
CA ASP A 216 1.47 16.78 -19.49
C ASP A 216 2.30 16.89 -18.21
N LEU A 217 1.75 17.37 -17.10
CA LEU A 217 2.42 17.47 -15.80
C LEU A 217 2.11 16.31 -14.85
N ALA A 218 1.23 15.37 -15.25
CA ALA A 218 0.79 14.28 -14.39
C ALA A 218 1.94 13.30 -14.02
N ASP A 219 2.96 13.15 -14.86
CA ASP A 219 4.14 12.33 -14.59
C ASP A 219 4.98 12.89 -13.43
N VAL A 220 5.17 14.21 -13.38
CA VAL A 220 5.88 14.90 -12.30
C VAL A 220 5.05 14.88 -11.02
N ALA A 221 3.75 15.14 -11.11
CA ALA A 221 2.88 15.10 -9.92
C ALA A 221 2.82 13.69 -9.31
N ALA A 222 2.66 12.65 -10.13
CA ALA A 222 2.66 11.26 -9.68
C ALA A 222 3.99 10.83 -9.06
N LEU A 223 5.13 11.38 -9.52
CA LEU A 223 6.44 11.15 -8.91
C LEU A 223 6.46 11.61 -7.45
N GLY A 224 5.96 12.82 -7.16
CA GLY A 224 5.82 13.37 -5.81
C GLY A 224 4.85 12.55 -4.96
N THR A 225 3.62 12.36 -5.45
CA THR A 225 2.56 11.62 -4.75
C THR A 225 2.98 10.20 -4.33
N ILE A 226 3.68 9.47 -5.21
CA ILE A 226 4.17 8.13 -4.85
C ILE A 226 5.34 8.21 -3.86
N ALA A 227 6.22 9.20 -3.98
CA ALA A 227 7.39 9.33 -3.12
C ALA A 227 7.04 9.77 -1.69
N ASP A 228 5.91 10.47 -1.51
CA ASP A 228 5.33 10.82 -0.22
C ASP A 228 4.63 9.64 0.48
N VAL A 229 4.48 8.50 -0.20
CA VAL A 229 3.82 7.31 0.35
C VAL A 229 2.34 7.59 0.70
N ALA A 230 1.72 8.54 -0.01
CA ALA A 230 0.32 8.86 0.18
C ALA A 230 -0.61 7.70 -0.27
N PRO A 231 -1.81 7.58 0.33
CA PRO A 231 -2.78 6.57 -0.09
C PRO A 231 -3.11 6.68 -1.60
N LEU A 232 -2.94 5.57 -2.32
CA LEU A 232 -3.24 5.45 -3.76
C LEU A 232 -4.69 5.03 -3.99
N LEU A 233 -5.61 5.83 -3.45
CA LEU A 233 -7.05 5.73 -3.63
C LEU A 233 -7.60 7.07 -4.17
N GLY A 234 -8.85 7.07 -4.66
CA GLY A 234 -9.54 8.30 -5.07
C GLY A 234 -8.73 9.18 -6.05
N PRO A 235 -8.65 10.51 -5.83
CA PRO A 235 -7.90 11.42 -6.69
C PRO A 235 -6.43 11.05 -6.90
N ASN A 236 -5.72 10.61 -5.84
CA ASN A 236 -4.33 10.16 -5.97
C ASN A 236 -4.19 8.98 -6.91
N ARG A 237 -5.10 8.00 -6.82
CA ARG A 237 -5.09 6.84 -7.72
C ARG A 237 -5.29 7.24 -9.17
N ALA A 238 -6.22 8.16 -9.44
CA ALA A 238 -6.47 8.66 -10.78
C ALA A 238 -5.24 9.39 -11.35
N LEU A 239 -4.66 10.29 -10.55
CA LEU A 239 -3.47 11.05 -10.92
C LEU A 239 -2.26 10.14 -11.15
N VAL A 240 -2.01 9.19 -10.25
CA VAL A 240 -0.88 8.26 -10.35
C VAL A 240 -1.04 7.29 -11.51
N THR A 241 -2.25 6.83 -11.81
CA THR A 241 -2.50 5.95 -12.97
C THR A 241 -2.15 6.68 -14.27
N ALA A 242 -2.67 7.89 -14.46
CA ALA A 242 -2.34 8.72 -15.61
C ALA A 242 -0.85 9.09 -15.65
N GLY A 243 -0.27 9.45 -14.50
CA GLY A 243 1.12 9.86 -14.37
C GLY A 243 2.12 8.74 -14.65
N LEU A 244 1.86 7.50 -14.23
CA LEU A 244 2.72 6.34 -14.52
C LEU A 244 2.75 6.00 -16.01
N GLU A 245 1.60 6.04 -16.67
CA GLU A 245 1.51 5.86 -18.12
C GLU A 245 2.34 6.92 -18.84
N ARG A 246 2.16 8.19 -18.47
CA ARG A 246 2.92 9.31 -19.04
C ARG A 246 4.40 9.25 -18.72
N MET A 247 4.79 8.88 -17.51
CA MET A 247 6.19 8.78 -17.10
C MET A 247 6.96 7.78 -17.98
N GLY A 248 6.30 6.71 -18.43
CA GLY A 248 6.88 5.76 -19.37
C GLY A 248 7.20 6.33 -20.76
N ALA A 249 6.49 7.39 -21.16
CA ALA A 249 6.64 8.08 -22.44
C ALA A 249 6.97 9.58 -22.27
N SER A 250 7.50 9.98 -21.10
CA SER A 250 7.69 11.38 -20.75
C SER A 250 8.61 12.07 -21.76
N GLU A 251 8.30 13.31 -22.13
CA GLU A 251 9.15 14.13 -23.00
C GLU A 251 10.20 14.91 -22.21
N ARG A 252 10.12 14.92 -20.87
CA ARG A 252 11.02 15.69 -20.00
C ARG A 252 12.43 15.08 -20.00
N PRO A 253 13.45 15.82 -20.47
CA PRO A 253 14.80 15.28 -20.61
C PRO A 253 15.39 14.72 -19.29
N GLY A 254 15.17 15.42 -18.17
CA GLY A 254 15.66 14.97 -16.87
C GLY A 254 15.00 13.68 -16.37
N LEU A 255 13.67 13.59 -16.46
CA LEU A 255 12.94 12.39 -16.04
C LEU A 255 13.29 11.17 -16.90
N ARG A 256 13.37 11.35 -18.24
CA ARG A 256 13.85 10.32 -19.17
C ARG A 256 15.26 9.85 -18.83
N ALA A 257 16.17 10.79 -18.54
CA ALA A 257 17.54 10.47 -18.16
C ALA A 257 17.61 9.66 -16.86
N LEU A 258 16.78 10.01 -15.87
CA LEU A 258 16.69 9.28 -14.60
C LEU A 258 16.14 7.86 -14.78
N VAL A 259 15.06 7.70 -15.54
CA VAL A 259 14.45 6.39 -15.88
C VAL A 259 15.45 5.50 -16.62
N ALA A 260 16.15 6.06 -17.62
CA ALA A 260 17.15 5.35 -18.40
C ALA A 260 18.36 4.92 -17.54
N LEU A 261 18.86 5.82 -16.69
CA LEU A 261 19.96 5.53 -15.76
C LEU A 261 19.59 4.44 -14.75
N ALA A 262 18.34 4.44 -14.28
CA ALA A 262 17.79 3.40 -13.43
C ALA A 262 17.52 2.07 -14.16
N LYS A 263 17.74 2.00 -15.48
CA LYS A 263 17.50 0.84 -16.35
C LYS A 263 16.06 0.32 -16.29
N LEU A 264 15.11 1.21 -15.99
CA LEU A 264 13.69 0.89 -15.97
C LEU A 264 13.13 0.91 -17.39
N ARG A 265 12.09 0.11 -17.62
CA ARG A 265 11.38 0.06 -18.90
C ARG A 265 9.87 0.17 -18.64
N PRO A 266 9.12 0.90 -19.47
CA PRO A 266 7.67 0.93 -19.38
C PRO A 266 7.05 -0.47 -19.60
N PRO A 267 5.85 -0.73 -19.04
CA PRO A 267 5.11 0.15 -18.14
C PRO A 267 5.82 0.28 -16.77
N LEU A 268 5.87 1.49 -16.23
CA LEU A 268 6.42 1.75 -14.90
C LEU A 268 5.35 1.48 -13.85
N SER A 269 5.76 0.94 -12.71
CA SER A 269 4.90 0.71 -11.55
C SER A 269 5.16 1.75 -10.46
N ALA A 270 4.18 1.99 -9.57
CA ALA A 270 4.37 2.79 -8.36
C ALA A 270 5.55 2.27 -7.52
N ARG A 271 5.79 0.95 -7.49
CA ARG A 271 6.97 0.35 -6.85
C ARG A 271 8.28 0.83 -7.47
N ASN A 272 8.36 0.97 -8.80
CA ASN A 272 9.55 1.53 -9.45
C ASN A 272 9.80 2.96 -9.00
N VAL A 273 8.74 3.76 -8.89
CA VAL A 273 8.86 5.15 -8.43
C VAL A 273 9.29 5.19 -6.96
N ALA A 274 8.56 4.53 -6.06
CA ALA A 274 8.79 4.55 -4.61
C ALA A 274 10.17 4.02 -4.19
N PHE A 275 10.69 2.98 -4.86
CA PHE A 275 11.93 2.32 -4.44
C PHE A 275 13.15 2.59 -5.34
N VAL A 276 12.95 3.23 -6.51
CA VAL A 276 14.04 3.48 -7.47
C VAL A 276 14.17 4.96 -7.81
N LEU A 277 13.10 5.63 -8.26
CA LEU A 277 13.17 7.03 -8.70
C LEU A 277 13.13 8.00 -7.52
N GLY A 278 12.10 7.93 -6.67
CA GLY A 278 11.92 8.79 -5.49
C GLY A 278 13.15 8.82 -4.56
N PRO A 279 13.79 7.67 -4.24
CA PRO A 279 15.00 7.67 -3.40
C PRO A 279 16.20 8.40 -3.99
N ARG A 280 16.28 8.59 -5.32
CA ARG A 280 17.34 9.37 -5.97
C ARG A 280 17.08 10.88 -5.84
N LEU A 281 15.84 11.31 -5.99
CA LEU A 281 15.45 12.70 -5.72
C LEU A 281 15.68 13.03 -4.24
N ASN A 282 15.14 12.20 -3.34
CA ASN A 282 15.26 12.38 -1.90
C ASN A 282 16.70 12.34 -1.39
N ALA A 283 17.63 11.65 -2.07
CA ALA A 283 19.03 11.66 -1.68
C ALA A 283 19.64 13.07 -1.75
N ALA A 284 19.17 13.89 -2.69
CA ALA A 284 19.63 15.26 -2.87
C ALA A 284 19.28 16.13 -1.65
N GLY A 285 18.01 16.16 -1.24
CA GLY A 285 17.58 16.87 -0.04
C GLY A 285 18.22 16.34 1.26
N ARG A 286 18.38 15.02 1.38
CA ARG A 286 19.04 14.40 2.55
C ARG A 286 20.51 14.78 2.72
N LEU A 287 21.18 15.16 1.62
CA LEU A 287 22.58 15.59 1.60
C LEU A 287 22.72 17.10 1.35
N GLY A 288 21.63 17.87 1.50
CA GLY A 288 21.65 19.34 1.43
C GLY A 288 21.82 19.93 0.03
N GLN A 289 21.48 19.18 -1.02
CA GLN A 289 21.61 19.57 -2.44
C GLN A 289 20.29 19.37 -3.21
N ALA A 290 19.15 19.76 -2.62
CA ALA A 290 17.82 19.55 -3.21
C ALA A 290 17.64 20.27 -4.57
N ASP A 291 18.38 21.35 -4.80
CA ASP A 291 18.45 22.10 -6.05
C ASP A 291 18.82 21.22 -7.25
N VAL A 292 19.67 20.20 -7.07
CA VAL A 292 20.04 19.25 -8.14
C VAL A 292 18.82 18.44 -8.60
N ALA A 293 17.95 18.03 -7.67
CA ALA A 293 16.74 17.29 -8.00
C ALA A 293 15.72 18.18 -8.72
N LEU A 294 15.57 19.43 -8.27
CA LEU A 294 14.69 20.39 -8.95
C LEU A 294 15.18 20.74 -10.35
N GLU A 295 16.48 21.00 -10.52
CA GLU A 295 17.05 21.32 -11.82
C GLU A 295 16.86 20.16 -12.81
N LEU A 296 16.92 18.91 -12.33
CA LEU A 296 16.63 17.74 -13.17
C LEU A 296 15.21 17.83 -13.72
N LEU A 297 14.21 18.12 -12.88
CA LEU A 297 12.81 18.18 -13.31
C LEU A 297 12.52 19.38 -14.21
N LEU A 298 13.26 20.48 -14.06
CA LEU A 298 13.06 21.72 -14.83
C LEU A 298 13.86 21.77 -16.15
N THR A 299 14.91 20.96 -16.32
CA THR A 299 15.81 21.13 -17.46
C THR A 299 15.17 20.70 -18.78
N ALA A 300 15.26 21.58 -19.79
CA ALA A 300 14.89 21.29 -21.18
C ALA A 300 16.08 20.74 -22.01
N ASN A 301 17.27 20.57 -21.40
CA ASN A 301 18.47 20.16 -22.12
C ASN A 301 18.81 18.68 -21.84
N GLU A 302 18.75 17.86 -22.88
CA GLU A 302 19.10 16.43 -22.88
C GLU A 302 20.46 16.10 -22.26
N ARG A 303 21.50 16.87 -22.60
CA ARG A 303 22.84 16.66 -22.06
C ARG A 303 22.87 17.01 -20.58
N ARG A 304 22.22 18.12 -20.19
CA ARG A 304 22.14 18.54 -18.78
C ARG A 304 21.35 17.54 -17.95
N GLY A 305 20.22 17.02 -18.46
CA GLY A 305 19.44 15.97 -17.82
C GLY A 305 20.26 14.72 -17.51
N ARG A 306 21.10 14.25 -18.45
CA ARG A 306 22.02 13.12 -18.20
C ARG A 306 23.06 13.39 -17.12
N VAL A 307 23.62 14.61 -17.09
CA VAL A 307 24.57 15.03 -16.05
C VAL A 307 23.88 15.04 -14.68
N LEU A 308 22.72 15.68 -14.57
CA LEU A 308 21.95 15.75 -13.33
C LEU A 308 21.51 14.37 -12.83
N ALA A 309 21.06 13.48 -13.72
CA ALA A 309 20.72 12.10 -13.35
C ALA A 309 21.93 11.34 -12.78
N THR A 310 23.13 11.58 -13.33
CA THR A 310 24.38 10.99 -12.83
C THR A 310 24.76 11.58 -11.46
N LEU A 311 24.58 12.88 -11.26
CA LEU A 311 24.82 13.53 -9.97
C LEU A 311 23.88 12.98 -8.88
N LEU A 312 22.58 12.85 -9.19
CA LEU A 312 21.62 12.23 -8.27
C LEU A 312 21.96 10.77 -7.95
N GLU A 313 22.49 10.00 -8.91
CA GLU A 313 22.98 8.65 -8.62
C GLU A 313 24.16 8.66 -7.64
N GLY A 314 25.11 9.58 -7.83
CA GLY A 314 26.23 9.77 -6.91
C GLY A 314 25.74 10.10 -5.49
N LEU A 315 24.81 11.05 -5.35
CA LEU A 315 24.20 11.42 -4.07
C LEU A 315 23.44 10.24 -3.44
N ASN A 316 22.74 9.45 -4.25
CA ASN A 316 22.04 8.27 -3.79
C ASN A 316 22.98 7.17 -3.29
N VAL A 317 24.09 6.93 -3.97
CA VAL A 317 25.15 6.00 -3.53
C VAL A 317 25.76 6.47 -2.21
N GLU A 318 26.11 7.75 -2.10
CA GLU A 318 26.68 8.30 -0.87
C GLU A 318 25.70 8.23 0.30
N ARG A 319 24.43 8.61 0.07
CA ARG A 319 23.37 8.49 1.07
C ARG A 319 23.21 7.05 1.56
N LYS A 320 23.26 6.06 0.66
CA LYS A 320 23.22 4.64 1.04
C LYS A 320 24.44 4.22 1.85
N ARG A 321 25.65 4.65 1.47
CA ARG A 321 26.89 4.39 2.23
C ARG A 321 26.79 4.90 3.66
N VAL A 322 26.34 6.14 3.84
CA VAL A 322 26.13 6.76 5.16
C VAL A 322 25.05 6.02 5.95
N GLN A 323 23.92 5.68 5.30
CA GLN A 323 22.83 4.92 5.90
C GLN A 323 23.29 3.53 6.37
N GLU A 324 24.04 2.79 5.55
CA GLU A 324 24.52 1.44 5.86
C GLU A 324 25.49 1.46 7.05
N ALA A 325 26.45 2.40 7.06
CA ALA A 325 27.39 2.55 8.18
C ALA A 325 26.67 2.86 9.49
N MET A 326 25.77 3.85 9.47
CA MET A 326 24.98 4.24 10.64
C MET A 326 24.05 3.12 11.10
N SER A 327 23.42 2.40 10.17
CA SER A 327 22.54 1.29 10.49
C SER A 327 23.28 0.11 11.10
N ALA A 328 24.49 -0.20 10.65
CA ALA A 328 25.29 -1.29 11.21
C ALA A 328 25.64 -1.03 12.68
N GLU A 329 26.07 0.20 12.98
CA GLU A 329 26.34 0.63 14.36
C GLU A 329 25.07 0.61 15.22
N ALA A 330 23.97 1.20 14.72
CA ALA A 330 22.72 1.26 15.47
C ALA A 330 22.12 -0.13 15.74
N VAL A 331 22.24 -1.07 14.80
CA VAL A 331 21.82 -2.47 14.99
C VAL A 331 22.69 -3.15 16.06
N ALA A 332 24.01 -2.97 16.04
CA ALA A 332 24.89 -3.56 17.04
C ALA A 332 24.57 -3.05 18.45
N LEU A 333 24.24 -1.76 18.59
CA LEU A 333 23.78 -1.18 19.86
C LEU A 333 22.42 -1.76 20.28
N ALA A 334 21.49 -1.91 19.33
CA ALA A 334 20.16 -2.44 19.60
C ALA A 334 20.16 -3.92 19.99
N GLU A 335 21.09 -4.74 19.47
CA GLU A 335 21.19 -6.18 19.79
C GLU A 335 21.57 -6.47 21.24
N VAL A 336 22.20 -5.52 21.93
CA VAL A 336 22.62 -5.65 23.33
C VAL A 336 21.82 -4.76 24.28
N ASP A 337 20.82 -4.05 23.78
CA ASP A 337 19.97 -3.15 24.56
C ASP A 337 18.57 -3.75 24.76
N ASP A 338 18.30 -4.23 25.98
CA ASP A 338 17.02 -4.83 26.39
C ASP A 338 15.95 -3.81 26.81
N ALA A 339 16.17 -2.50 26.62
CA ALA A 339 15.18 -1.47 26.94
C ALA A 339 13.83 -1.70 26.21
N PRO A 340 12.73 -1.08 26.63
CA PRO A 340 11.46 -1.17 25.88
C PRO A 340 11.49 -0.36 24.57
N ALA A 341 12.25 0.74 24.54
CA ALA A 341 12.47 1.58 23.37
C ALA A 341 13.96 1.59 22.98
N LEU A 342 14.26 1.79 21.70
CA LEU A 342 15.62 1.97 21.18
C LEU A 342 15.91 3.47 21.12
N VAL A 343 16.54 4.02 22.17
CA VAL A 343 16.94 5.43 22.19
C VAL A 343 18.45 5.51 22.02
N LEU A 344 18.90 5.78 20.80
CA LEU A 344 20.30 5.66 20.42
C LEU A 344 20.86 6.99 19.92
N ARG A 345 22.15 7.22 20.20
CA ARG A 345 22.94 8.33 19.65
C ARG A 345 24.28 7.82 19.14
N GLY A 346 24.82 8.47 18.12
CA GLY A 346 26.17 8.22 17.62
C GLY A 346 26.88 9.52 17.28
N ALA A 347 28.17 9.60 17.59
CA ALA A 347 28.96 10.82 17.43
C ALA A 347 29.13 11.25 15.96
N THR A 348 29.11 10.29 15.03
CA THR A 348 29.32 10.51 13.60
C THR A 348 28.05 10.33 12.77
N TRP A 349 26.89 10.26 13.42
CA TRP A 349 25.63 10.03 12.73
C TRP A 349 25.20 11.27 11.93
N HIS A 350 24.53 11.02 10.81
CA HIS A 350 24.13 12.08 9.88
C HIS A 350 22.62 12.31 9.96
N ALA A 351 22.22 13.55 10.26
CA ALA A 351 20.82 13.92 10.46
C ALA A 351 19.91 13.55 9.27
N GLY A 352 20.41 13.69 8.04
CA GLY A 352 19.66 13.37 6.82
C GLY A 352 19.20 11.90 6.63
N VAL A 353 19.77 10.95 7.37
CA VAL A 353 19.42 9.51 7.25
C VAL A 353 18.80 8.90 8.51
N MET A 354 18.69 9.65 9.61
CA MET A 354 18.17 9.14 10.90
C MET A 354 16.82 8.44 10.78
N GLY A 355 15.87 9.07 10.08
CA GLY A 355 14.52 8.51 9.93
C GLY A 355 14.49 7.17 9.21
N ILE A 356 15.41 6.93 8.24
CA ILE A 356 15.49 5.64 7.53
C ILE A 356 16.08 4.57 8.46
N VAL A 357 17.10 4.92 9.23
CA VAL A 357 17.71 4.01 10.21
C VAL A 357 16.71 3.67 11.32
N ALA A 358 15.95 4.65 11.82
CA ALA A 358 14.88 4.43 12.79
C ALA A 358 13.82 3.45 12.26
N SER A 359 13.35 3.62 11.01
CA SER A 359 12.40 2.68 10.38
C SER A 359 12.98 1.27 10.31
N HIS A 360 14.24 1.11 9.90
CA HIS A 360 14.88 -0.21 9.83
C HIS A 360 14.99 -0.89 11.21
N LEU A 361 15.24 -0.12 12.27
CA LEU A 361 15.25 -0.66 13.63
C LEU A 361 13.86 -1.08 14.10
N VAL A 362 12.82 -0.27 13.82
CA VAL A 362 11.43 -0.66 14.10
C VAL A 362 11.07 -1.95 13.37
N ASP A 363 11.41 -2.07 12.08
CA ASP A 363 11.12 -3.26 11.29
C ASP A 363 11.82 -4.52 11.81
N ARG A 364 13.07 -4.38 12.30
CA ARG A 364 13.89 -5.50 12.80
C ARG A 364 13.54 -5.92 14.23
N PHE A 365 13.34 -4.95 15.12
CA PHE A 365 13.20 -5.19 16.57
C PHE A 365 11.76 -5.01 17.07
N HIS A 366 10.85 -4.50 16.24
CA HIS A 366 9.45 -4.21 16.58
C HIS A 366 9.30 -3.36 17.87
N ARG A 367 10.24 -2.43 18.06
CA ARG A 367 10.32 -1.50 19.19
C ARG A 367 10.36 -0.05 18.69
N PRO A 368 9.76 0.92 19.40
CA PRO A 368 9.95 2.35 19.11
C PRO A 368 11.44 2.71 18.99
N ALA A 369 11.83 3.41 17.93
CA ALA A 369 13.21 3.82 17.69
C ALA A 369 13.35 5.35 17.64
N PHE A 370 14.19 5.88 18.52
CA PHE A 370 14.53 7.30 18.67
C PHE A 370 16.03 7.44 18.37
N ILE A 371 16.34 8.12 17.28
CA ILE A 371 17.70 8.24 16.75
C ILE A 371 18.13 9.70 16.84
N VAL A 372 19.26 9.95 17.51
CA VAL A 372 19.82 11.28 17.72
C VAL A 372 21.16 11.43 16.99
N ALA A 373 21.28 12.46 16.15
CA ALA A 373 22.50 12.85 15.46
C ALA A 373 22.78 14.33 15.70
N GLY A 374 23.85 14.64 16.44
CA GLY A 374 24.10 15.99 16.93
C GLY A 374 22.99 16.43 17.89
N THR A 375 22.34 17.55 17.59
CA THR A 375 21.20 18.09 18.36
C THR A 375 19.85 17.70 17.79
N LEU A 376 19.81 17.03 16.64
CA LEU A 376 18.58 16.65 15.94
C LEU A 376 18.22 15.19 16.20
N GLY A 377 16.94 14.92 16.30
CA GLY A 377 16.39 13.59 16.57
C GLY A 377 15.25 13.21 15.61
N SER A 378 15.14 11.92 15.31
CA SER A 378 14.05 11.34 14.54
C SER A 378 13.47 10.11 15.23
N VAL A 379 12.15 9.98 15.21
CA VAL A 379 11.40 8.89 15.84
C VAL A 379 10.63 8.10 14.80
N ARG A 380 10.61 6.77 14.95
CA ARG A 380 9.67 5.86 14.29
C ARG A 380 9.09 4.89 15.31
N THR A 381 7.80 4.59 15.21
CA THR A 381 7.11 3.71 16.16
C THR A 381 6.33 2.60 15.44
N PRO A 382 6.24 1.39 16.03
CA PRO A 382 5.32 0.36 15.56
C PRO A 382 3.86 0.74 15.87
N PRO A 383 2.87 0.12 15.20
CA PRO A 383 1.46 0.34 15.51
C PRO A 383 1.13 0.09 16.99
N GLY A 384 0.35 0.98 17.59
CA GLY A 384 0.02 0.94 19.03
C GLY A 384 0.92 1.82 19.90
N CYS A 385 1.96 2.44 19.35
CA CYS A 385 2.79 3.42 20.03
C CYS A 385 2.79 4.76 19.27
N SER A 386 2.43 5.85 19.94
CA SER A 386 2.43 7.20 19.35
C SER A 386 3.79 7.90 19.56
N ALA A 387 4.45 8.27 18.47
CA ALA A 387 5.73 8.99 18.50
C ALA A 387 5.59 10.36 19.19
N VAL A 388 4.54 11.12 18.86
CA VAL A 388 4.28 12.44 19.47
C VAL A 388 3.95 12.30 20.95
N ALA A 389 3.10 11.35 21.35
CA ALA A 389 2.77 11.17 22.76
C ALA A 389 4.00 10.80 23.61
N ALA A 390 4.90 9.99 23.04
CA ALA A 390 6.17 9.67 23.69
C ALA A 390 7.08 10.91 23.81
N LEU A 391 7.14 11.77 22.79
CA LEU A 391 7.91 13.02 22.86
C LEU A 391 7.29 14.02 23.84
N ASP A 392 5.96 14.14 23.90
CA ASP A 392 5.26 15.00 24.86
C ASP A 392 5.57 14.58 26.31
N ALA A 393 5.64 13.28 26.57
CA ALA A 393 6.02 12.73 27.88
C ALA A 393 7.46 13.08 28.28
N ALA A 394 8.35 13.35 27.31
CA ALA A 394 9.74 13.72 27.52
C ALA A 394 10.02 15.21 27.18
N SER A 395 8.98 16.03 27.06
CA SER A 395 9.04 17.41 26.55
C SER A 395 9.98 18.32 27.34
N GLU A 396 10.14 18.10 28.64
CA GLU A 396 11.06 18.88 29.49
C GLU A 396 12.53 18.80 29.05
N HIS A 397 12.89 17.76 28.29
CA HIS A 397 14.24 17.54 27.78
C HIS A 397 14.44 18.07 26.35
N LEU A 398 13.38 18.52 25.69
CA LEU A 398 13.39 18.91 24.27
C LEU A 398 13.41 20.43 24.11
N THR A 399 14.02 20.90 23.04
CA THR A 399 13.97 22.33 22.64
C THR A 399 12.87 22.60 21.61
N ARG A 400 12.65 21.66 20.68
CA ARG A 400 11.54 21.67 19.70
C ARG A 400 11.18 20.24 19.32
N TRP A 401 9.90 19.94 19.13
CA TRP A 401 9.44 18.66 18.58
C TRP A 401 8.09 18.79 17.85
N GLY A 402 7.76 17.79 17.05
CA GLY A 402 6.50 17.71 16.32
C GLY A 402 6.44 16.49 15.39
N GLY A 403 5.25 16.12 14.95
CA GLY A 403 5.04 15.00 14.03
C GLY A 403 3.67 14.37 14.13
N HIS A 404 3.61 13.07 13.86
CA HIS A 404 2.39 12.24 13.88
C HIS A 404 2.61 10.95 14.69
N ALA A 405 1.56 10.14 14.82
CA ALA A 405 1.59 8.93 15.64
C ALA A 405 2.70 7.94 15.22
N ALA A 406 3.02 7.79 13.94
CA ALA A 406 4.03 6.82 13.46
C ALA A 406 5.45 7.40 13.34
N ALA A 407 5.59 8.72 13.28
CA ALA A 407 6.84 9.39 12.96
C ALA A 407 6.88 10.81 13.50
N ALA A 408 8.00 11.21 14.09
CA ALA A 408 8.20 12.57 14.59
C ALA A 408 9.66 13.02 14.48
N GLY A 409 9.87 14.33 14.59
CA GLY A 409 11.18 14.97 14.69
C GLY A 409 11.30 15.76 15.98
N PHE A 410 12.50 15.85 16.52
CA PHE A 410 12.77 16.58 17.75
C PHE A 410 14.20 17.15 17.77
N SER A 411 14.47 18.01 18.73
CA SER A 411 15.80 18.52 19.03
C SER A 411 16.02 18.59 20.53
N LEU A 412 17.25 18.35 20.95
CA LEU A 412 17.68 18.40 22.35
C LEU A 412 19.14 18.82 22.46
N ASP A 413 19.51 19.30 23.64
CA ASP A 413 20.90 19.50 24.02
C ASP A 413 21.55 18.16 24.37
N ALA A 414 22.84 18.03 24.06
CA ALA A 414 23.57 16.76 24.22
C ALA A 414 23.61 16.26 25.67
N GLU A 415 23.59 17.19 26.63
CA GLU A 415 23.59 16.95 28.07
C GLU A 415 22.27 16.35 28.56
N ARG A 416 21.17 16.55 27.83
CA ARG A 416 19.83 16.07 28.21
C ARG A 416 19.52 14.66 27.73
N PHE A 417 20.41 14.06 26.93
CA PHE A 417 20.17 12.77 26.27
C PHE A 417 19.84 11.63 27.24
N ASP A 418 20.58 11.50 28.35
CA ASP A 418 20.37 10.38 29.28
C ASP A 418 19.03 10.49 30.02
N ALA A 419 18.64 11.71 30.40
CA ALA A 419 17.33 11.97 31.02
C ALA A 419 16.19 11.73 30.01
N PHE A 420 16.35 12.19 28.77
CA PHE A 420 15.43 11.90 27.67
C PHE A 420 15.25 10.39 27.44
N ARG A 421 16.36 9.63 27.36
CA ARG A 421 16.32 8.17 27.20
C ARG A 421 15.55 7.49 28.33
N ALA A 422 15.77 7.91 29.57
CA ALA A 422 15.06 7.36 30.73
C ALA A 422 13.55 7.62 30.65
N SER A 423 13.14 8.87 30.40
CA SER A 423 11.73 9.26 30.28
C SER A 423 11.00 8.50 29.16
N ILE A 424 11.63 8.38 27.98
CA ILE A 424 11.07 7.60 26.87
C ILE A 424 10.93 6.12 27.24
N CYS A 425 11.94 5.52 27.86
CA CYS A 425 11.87 4.10 28.23
C CYS A 425 10.79 3.85 29.28
N GLU A 426 10.62 4.74 30.26
CA GLU A 426 9.57 4.66 31.27
C GLU A 426 8.18 4.75 30.62
N HIS A 427 7.97 5.73 29.72
CA HIS A 427 6.71 5.87 29.00
C HIS A 427 6.37 4.61 28.18
N VAL A 428 7.33 4.10 27.40
CA VAL A 428 7.11 2.93 26.53
C VAL A 428 6.95 1.63 27.35
N ALA A 429 7.60 1.50 28.51
CA ALA A 429 7.41 0.35 29.41
C ALA A 429 5.96 0.22 29.92
N ALA A 430 5.24 1.34 30.02
CA ALA A 430 3.84 1.37 30.45
C ALA A 430 2.86 1.02 29.31
N LEU A 431 3.33 0.91 28.06
CA LEU A 431 2.49 0.60 26.90
C LEU A 431 2.42 -0.90 26.64
N ASP A 432 1.23 -1.38 26.29
CA ASP A 432 1.05 -2.71 25.72
C ASP A 432 1.29 -2.66 24.21
N VAL A 433 2.56 -2.78 23.80
CA VAL A 433 2.93 -2.77 22.38
C VAL A 433 2.52 -4.11 21.75
N PRO A 434 1.56 -4.11 20.82
CA PRO A 434 1.05 -5.35 20.24
C PRO A 434 2.12 -6.03 19.39
N ALA A 435 2.16 -7.36 19.43
CA ALA A 435 3.04 -8.16 18.58
C ALA A 435 2.86 -7.83 17.09
N ARG A 436 3.92 -8.06 16.30
CA ARG A 436 3.90 -7.89 14.84
C ARG A 436 2.82 -8.80 14.26
N CYS A 437 1.84 -8.24 13.55
CA CYS A 437 0.82 -9.02 12.85
C CYS A 437 1.13 -9.08 11.36
N VAL A 438 0.98 -10.27 10.76
CA VAL A 438 0.99 -10.46 9.30
C VAL A 438 -0.36 -11.02 8.91
N THR A 439 -1.20 -10.17 8.29
CA THR A 439 -2.58 -10.52 7.94
C THR A 439 -2.67 -10.83 6.45
N ALA A 440 -3.02 -12.07 6.10
CA ALA A 440 -3.40 -12.46 4.75
C ALA A 440 -4.82 -11.99 4.43
N ASP A 441 -5.06 -11.60 3.18
CA ASP A 441 -6.37 -11.19 2.68
C ASP A 441 -7.29 -12.38 2.40
N ALA A 442 -6.73 -13.52 1.99
CA ALA A 442 -7.49 -14.74 1.75
C ALA A 442 -6.61 -16.00 1.90
N VAL A 443 -7.26 -17.14 2.12
CA VAL A 443 -6.63 -18.46 2.05
C VAL A 443 -6.71 -19.00 0.63
N LEU A 444 -5.62 -19.59 0.15
CA LEU A 444 -5.53 -20.26 -1.15
C LEU A 444 -4.86 -21.62 -0.99
N HIS A 445 -5.11 -22.51 -1.95
CA HIS A 445 -4.25 -23.67 -2.17
C HIS A 445 -3.28 -23.40 -3.32
N ALA A 446 -2.16 -24.12 -3.37
CA ALA A 446 -1.12 -23.89 -4.38
C ALA A 446 -1.60 -24.02 -5.83
N GLY A 447 -2.63 -24.85 -6.08
CA GLY A 447 -3.25 -25.02 -7.40
C GLY A 447 -4.03 -23.80 -7.92
N GLN A 448 -4.38 -22.84 -7.05
CA GLN A 448 -4.96 -21.54 -7.44
C GLN A 448 -3.89 -20.51 -7.84
N VAL A 449 -2.61 -20.78 -7.60
CA VAL A 449 -1.52 -19.87 -7.92
C VAL A 449 -1.13 -20.05 -9.38
N ASP A 450 -1.85 -19.36 -10.27
CA ASP A 450 -1.68 -19.46 -11.71
C ASP A 450 -1.53 -18.09 -12.40
N ALA A 451 -1.39 -18.14 -13.73
CA ALA A 451 -1.20 -16.94 -14.55
C ALA A 451 -2.46 -16.06 -14.64
N ASP A 452 -3.65 -16.63 -14.47
CA ASP A 452 -4.91 -15.88 -14.54
C ASP A 452 -5.10 -15.08 -13.25
N LEU A 453 -4.87 -15.69 -12.09
CA LEU A 453 -4.83 -14.98 -10.81
C LEU A 453 -3.79 -13.85 -10.85
N HIS A 454 -2.56 -14.14 -11.29
CA HIS A 454 -1.52 -13.11 -11.40
C HIS A 454 -1.92 -11.97 -12.35
N ALA A 455 -2.52 -12.27 -13.51
CA ALA A 455 -2.96 -11.25 -14.44
C ALA A 455 -4.07 -10.36 -13.84
N SER A 456 -5.03 -10.94 -13.12
CA SER A 456 -6.06 -10.18 -12.41
C SER A 456 -5.49 -9.30 -11.29
N LEU A 457 -4.49 -9.79 -10.55
CA LEU A 457 -3.80 -8.98 -9.54
C LEU A 457 -3.04 -7.81 -10.18
N ARG A 458 -2.40 -8.03 -11.33
CA ARG A 458 -1.73 -6.97 -12.08
C ARG A 458 -2.68 -5.88 -12.57
N ALA A 459 -3.94 -6.23 -12.84
CA ALA A 459 -4.96 -5.27 -13.30
C ALA A 459 -5.41 -4.29 -12.21
N LEU A 460 -5.18 -4.57 -10.92
CA LEU A 460 -5.44 -3.62 -9.82
C LEU A 460 -4.34 -2.58 -9.62
N GLU A 461 -3.21 -2.70 -10.32
CA GLU A 461 -2.18 -1.68 -10.21
C GLU A 461 -2.71 -0.30 -10.59
N PRO A 462 -2.19 0.79 -9.98
CA PRO A 462 -1.03 0.83 -9.09
C PRO A 462 -1.33 0.35 -7.65
N TYR A 463 -0.42 -0.45 -7.09
CA TYR A 463 -0.38 -0.75 -5.65
C TYR A 463 0.48 0.27 -4.90
N GLY A 464 0.13 0.56 -3.64
CA GLY A 464 0.85 1.49 -2.77
C GLY A 464 0.23 1.58 -1.39
N ALA A 465 0.48 2.67 -0.66
CA ALA A 465 -0.27 2.94 0.57
C ALA A 465 -1.78 3.01 0.25
N GLY A 466 -2.66 2.66 1.20
CA GLY A 466 -4.11 2.55 0.97
C GLY A 466 -4.56 1.32 0.17
N LEU A 467 -3.75 0.83 -0.78
CA LEU A 467 -4.02 -0.40 -1.55
C LEU A 467 -2.72 -1.20 -1.76
N ALA A 468 -2.31 -1.95 -0.74
CA ALA A 468 -1.10 -2.78 -0.81
C ALA A 468 -1.27 -3.98 -1.76
N GLU A 469 -0.17 -4.56 -2.23
CA GLU A 469 -0.23 -5.85 -2.96
C GLU A 469 -0.94 -6.92 -2.09
N PRO A 470 -1.87 -7.73 -2.65
CA PRO A 470 -2.53 -8.80 -1.91
C PRO A 470 -1.59 -9.83 -1.29
N LEU A 471 -1.90 -10.20 -0.05
CA LEU A 471 -1.22 -11.28 0.68
C LEU A 471 -2.16 -12.47 0.80
N PHE A 472 -1.67 -13.64 0.42
CA PHE A 472 -2.42 -14.87 0.49
C PHE A 472 -1.77 -15.84 1.47
N ALA A 473 -2.61 -16.58 2.19
CA ALA A 473 -2.20 -17.70 3.02
C ALA A 473 -2.29 -18.99 2.20
N ILE A 474 -1.14 -19.51 1.77
CA ILE A 474 -1.04 -20.73 0.98
C ILE A 474 -0.55 -21.87 1.86
N GLN A 475 -1.44 -22.80 2.18
CA GLN A 475 -1.07 -24.03 2.87
C GLN A 475 -0.53 -25.04 1.88
N GLY A 476 0.59 -25.67 2.25
CA GLY A 476 1.16 -26.74 1.45
C GLY A 476 2.36 -27.41 2.09
N ARG A 477 2.91 -28.40 1.38
CA ARG A 477 4.19 -28.98 1.75
C ARG A 477 5.30 -28.00 1.44
N ILE A 478 6.15 -27.74 2.43
CA ILE A 478 7.33 -26.90 2.24
C ILE A 478 8.47 -27.77 1.72
N GLY A 479 9.01 -27.40 0.57
CA GLY A 479 10.15 -28.07 -0.03
C GLY A 479 11.46 -27.77 0.71
N PRO A 480 12.59 -28.32 0.21
CA PRO A 480 13.90 -28.00 0.73
C PRO A 480 14.14 -26.47 0.71
N THR A 481 14.44 -25.93 1.89
CA THR A 481 14.66 -24.50 2.08
C THR A 481 16.16 -24.20 2.05
N ARG A 482 16.58 -23.19 1.28
CA ARG A 482 17.99 -22.81 1.14
C ARG A 482 18.19 -21.31 1.12
N ALA A 483 19.39 -20.88 1.51
CA ALA A 483 19.84 -19.51 1.31
C ALA A 483 20.20 -19.25 -0.16
N MET A 484 19.98 -18.03 -0.64
CA MET A 484 20.38 -17.56 -1.97
C MET A 484 20.78 -16.07 -1.95
N GLY A 485 21.36 -15.60 -3.05
CA GLY A 485 21.85 -14.22 -3.19
C GLY A 485 23.25 -14.02 -2.59
N ASN A 486 23.76 -12.80 -2.70
CA ASN A 486 25.08 -12.47 -2.14
C ASN A 486 25.05 -12.62 -0.61
N GLY A 487 26.03 -13.33 -0.05
CA GLY A 487 26.10 -13.61 1.39
C GLY A 487 24.95 -14.47 1.95
N GLY A 488 24.13 -15.11 1.11
CA GLY A 488 23.00 -15.91 1.57
C GLY A 488 21.85 -15.08 2.17
N ALA A 489 21.71 -13.82 1.77
CA ALA A 489 20.76 -12.85 2.34
C ALA A 489 19.27 -13.19 2.13
N HIS A 490 18.93 -14.14 1.25
CA HIS A 490 17.55 -14.43 0.89
C HIS A 490 17.23 -15.92 1.04
N LEU A 491 15.95 -16.24 1.17
CA LEU A 491 15.44 -17.60 1.30
C LEU A 491 14.76 -18.05 0.00
N GLN A 492 15.00 -19.28 -0.42
CA GLN A 492 14.22 -19.96 -1.45
C GLN A 492 13.67 -21.29 -0.93
N THR A 493 12.41 -21.58 -1.26
CA THR A 493 11.76 -22.87 -1.04
C THR A 493 10.70 -23.14 -2.13
N HIS A 494 9.87 -24.16 -1.93
CA HIS A 494 8.66 -24.44 -2.73
C HIS A 494 7.47 -24.71 -1.80
N VAL A 495 6.27 -24.33 -2.23
CA VAL A 495 5.00 -24.65 -1.55
C VAL A 495 4.17 -25.48 -2.53
N ASP A 496 4.06 -26.79 -2.28
CA ASP A 496 3.40 -27.76 -3.18
C ASP A 496 3.83 -27.60 -4.66
N GLY A 497 5.12 -27.42 -4.89
CA GLY A 497 5.72 -27.30 -6.22
C GLY A 497 5.79 -25.87 -6.78
N VAL A 498 5.08 -24.90 -6.18
CA VAL A 498 5.20 -23.48 -6.55
C VAL A 498 6.45 -22.90 -5.90
N ARG A 499 7.34 -22.30 -6.70
CA ARG A 499 8.56 -21.66 -6.19
C ARG A 499 8.19 -20.48 -5.26
N ALA A 500 8.87 -20.38 -4.13
CA ALA A 500 8.69 -19.29 -3.17
C ALA A 500 10.03 -18.65 -2.77
N VAL A 501 10.07 -17.32 -2.71
CA VAL A 501 11.27 -16.53 -2.41
C VAL A 501 10.99 -15.50 -1.32
N GLY A 502 11.78 -15.53 -0.25
CA GLY A 502 11.74 -14.56 0.85
C GLY A 502 12.96 -13.64 0.82
N TRP A 503 12.76 -12.38 0.44
CA TRP A 503 13.85 -11.40 0.39
C TRP A 503 14.20 -10.95 1.81
N GLY A 504 15.50 -10.94 2.13
CA GLY A 504 16.00 -10.65 3.48
C GLY A 504 15.81 -11.79 4.51
N MET A 505 15.19 -12.90 4.13
CA MET A 505 14.87 -14.02 5.04
C MET A 505 15.99 -15.07 5.14
N GLY A 506 17.21 -14.76 4.68
CA GLY A 506 18.34 -15.71 4.67
C GLY A 506 18.67 -16.32 6.04
N ALA A 507 18.67 -15.49 7.09
CA ALA A 507 18.91 -15.93 8.47
C ALA A 507 17.82 -16.86 9.03
N ALA A 508 16.63 -16.88 8.41
CA ALA A 508 15.52 -17.72 8.83
C ALA A 508 15.56 -19.14 8.22
N VAL A 509 16.49 -19.44 7.31
CA VAL A 509 16.60 -20.76 6.67
C VAL A 509 16.65 -21.93 7.68
N PRO A 510 17.45 -21.88 8.76
CA PRO A 510 17.50 -22.96 9.75
C PRO A 510 16.15 -23.22 10.44
N ARG A 511 15.29 -22.18 10.57
CA ARG A 511 13.95 -22.29 11.19
C ARG A 511 13.02 -23.18 10.38
N TYR A 512 13.11 -23.14 9.05
CA TYR A 512 12.17 -23.83 8.16
C TYR A 512 12.72 -25.15 7.59
N ALA A 513 13.98 -25.47 7.87
CA ALA A 513 14.64 -26.66 7.31
C ALA A 513 13.97 -27.99 7.70
N ARG A 514 13.20 -28.02 8.79
CA ARG A 514 12.49 -29.20 9.31
C ARG A 514 10.96 -29.11 9.17
N THR A 515 10.45 -28.08 8.50
CA THR A 515 9.02 -27.87 8.34
C THR A 515 8.52 -28.67 7.15
N GLU A 516 7.70 -29.69 7.37
CA GLU A 516 7.13 -30.50 6.28
C GLU A 516 5.87 -29.85 5.69
N ARG A 517 4.99 -29.30 6.53
CA ARG A 517 3.77 -28.59 6.14
C ARG A 517 3.66 -27.30 6.95
N ALA A 518 3.31 -26.20 6.28
CA ALA A 518 3.10 -24.90 6.89
C ALA A 518 2.19 -24.04 6.01
N VAL A 519 1.86 -22.85 6.51
CA VAL A 519 1.16 -21.83 5.74
C VAL A 519 2.16 -20.75 5.34
N ALA A 520 2.43 -20.64 4.04
CA ALA A 520 3.21 -19.54 3.49
C ALA A 520 2.29 -18.32 3.34
N VAL A 521 2.71 -17.17 3.89
CA VAL A 521 2.00 -15.89 3.67
C VAL A 521 2.78 -15.11 2.64
N ALA A 522 2.19 -14.92 1.47
CA ALA A 522 2.91 -14.46 0.28
C ALA A 522 2.04 -13.71 -0.72
N THR A 523 2.67 -12.86 -1.50
CA THR A 523 2.09 -12.27 -2.72
C THR A 523 2.39 -13.17 -3.93
N VAL A 524 1.43 -13.32 -4.83
CA VAL A 524 1.65 -13.98 -6.13
C VAL A 524 2.38 -13.04 -7.08
N THR A 525 3.51 -13.48 -7.62
CA THR A 525 4.33 -12.70 -8.53
C THR A 525 4.75 -13.52 -9.74
N SER A 526 5.52 -12.93 -10.66
CA SER A 526 6.08 -13.63 -11.79
C SER A 526 7.55 -13.25 -12.00
N SER A 527 8.33 -14.23 -12.45
CA SER A 527 9.70 -14.03 -12.89
C SER A 527 9.82 -14.37 -14.37
N ARG A 528 10.63 -13.59 -15.12
CA ARG A 528 10.91 -13.85 -16.53
C ARG A 528 12.37 -14.24 -16.70
N TRP A 529 12.62 -15.46 -17.16
CA TRP A 529 13.96 -15.98 -17.42
C TRP A 529 13.99 -16.72 -18.75
N GLN A 530 14.96 -16.41 -19.62
CA GLN A 530 15.08 -17.00 -20.97
C GLN A 530 13.75 -16.99 -21.74
N GLU A 531 13.08 -15.83 -21.73
CA GLU A 531 11.77 -15.59 -22.36
C GLU A 531 10.58 -16.38 -21.77
N ARG A 532 10.80 -17.24 -20.77
CA ARG A 532 9.74 -17.94 -20.06
C ARG A 532 9.33 -17.15 -18.83
N THR A 533 8.02 -16.93 -18.69
CA THR A 533 7.43 -16.35 -17.48
C THR A 533 6.96 -17.50 -16.58
N THR A 534 7.38 -17.48 -15.33
CA THR A 534 6.97 -18.44 -14.29
C THR A 534 6.29 -17.71 -13.16
N ILE A 535 5.14 -18.21 -12.72
CA ILE A 535 4.44 -17.71 -11.54
C ILE A 535 5.15 -18.26 -10.30
N GLU A 536 5.40 -17.40 -9.32
CA GLU A 536 6.07 -17.73 -8.08
C GLU A 536 5.47 -16.93 -6.91
N LEU A 537 5.86 -17.28 -5.69
CA LEU A 537 5.42 -16.64 -4.46
C LEU A 537 6.53 -15.75 -3.91
N ARG A 538 6.21 -14.50 -3.57
CA ARG A 538 7.08 -13.64 -2.76
C ARG A 538 6.64 -13.73 -1.31
N LEU A 539 7.45 -14.39 -0.48
CA LEU A 539 7.16 -14.65 0.93
C LEU A 539 7.31 -13.38 1.76
N GLU A 540 6.31 -13.12 2.61
CA GLU A 540 6.43 -12.21 3.76
C GLU A 540 6.63 -12.96 5.08
N GLY A 541 6.30 -14.26 5.08
CA GLY A 541 6.47 -15.11 6.25
C GLY A 541 6.01 -16.54 6.02
N ILE A 542 6.32 -17.42 6.97
CA ILE A 542 5.89 -18.82 6.98
C ILE A 542 5.41 -19.15 8.40
N ALA A 543 4.12 -19.40 8.56
CA ALA A 543 3.54 -19.83 9.82
C ALA A 543 3.81 -21.33 10.02
N THR A 544 4.73 -21.65 10.93
CA THR A 544 5.19 -23.02 11.20
C THR A 544 4.26 -23.78 12.15
N ASN A 545 3.47 -23.05 12.95
CA ASN A 545 2.48 -23.63 13.85
C ASN A 545 1.22 -24.16 13.13
N GLY A 546 1.16 -24.05 11.81
CA GLY A 546 0.19 -24.70 10.92
C GLY A 546 -1.21 -24.11 10.90
N ALA A 547 -1.68 -23.46 11.97
CA ALA A 547 -3.00 -22.85 12.04
C ALA A 547 -2.91 -21.32 12.14
N LEU A 548 -3.60 -20.63 11.24
CA LEU A 548 -3.83 -19.19 11.31
C LEU A 548 -4.99 -18.86 12.25
N ALA A 549 -4.94 -17.67 12.83
CA ALA A 549 -6.07 -17.09 13.54
C ALA A 549 -6.90 -16.18 12.61
N LEU A 550 -8.20 -16.12 12.85
CA LEU A 550 -9.08 -15.19 12.15
C LEU A 550 -8.85 -13.77 12.68
N ASP A 551 -8.77 -12.79 11.78
CA ASP A 551 -8.76 -11.39 12.15
C ASP A 551 -10.17 -10.95 12.55
N ARG A 552 -10.43 -10.87 13.87
CA ARG A 552 -11.76 -10.61 14.43
C ARG A 552 -12.10 -9.12 14.51
N ASP A 553 -11.20 -8.24 14.11
CA ASP A 553 -11.40 -6.79 14.14
C ASP A 553 -10.97 -6.13 12.81
N PRO A 554 -11.67 -6.42 11.70
CA PRO A 554 -11.27 -5.95 10.37
C PRO A 554 -11.44 -4.43 10.17
N ASP A 555 -12.19 -3.73 11.05
CA ASP A 555 -12.68 -2.35 10.85
C ASP A 555 -12.17 -1.30 11.88
N GLN A 556 -11.25 -1.60 12.81
CA GLN A 556 -10.67 -0.57 13.70
C GLN A 556 -9.27 -0.08 13.30
N PRO A 557 -9.06 1.24 13.09
CA PRO A 557 -7.78 1.86 13.44
C PRO A 557 -7.62 1.76 14.96
N ARG A 558 -6.58 1.04 15.42
CA ARG A 558 -6.30 0.81 16.85
C ARG A 558 -6.33 2.13 17.64
N GLN A 559 -7.38 2.35 18.42
CA GLN A 559 -7.41 3.32 19.52
C GLN A 559 -7.14 2.60 20.85
N ALA A 560 -6.46 3.30 21.75
CA ALA A 560 -6.03 2.84 23.07
C ALA A 560 -7.21 2.33 23.95
N PRO A 561 -6.96 1.41 24.90
CA PRO A 561 -8.03 0.70 25.57
C PRO A 561 -8.81 1.62 26.52
N ALA A 562 -10.11 1.79 26.26
CA ALA A 562 -11.03 2.35 27.24
C ALA A 562 -11.50 1.24 28.20
N SER A 563 -11.21 1.48 29.48
CA SER A 563 -11.55 0.76 30.72
C SER A 563 -12.74 -0.21 30.71
N ALA A 564 -12.50 -1.38 31.30
CA ALA A 564 -13.50 -2.36 31.69
C ALA A 564 -14.48 -1.84 32.75
N SER A 565 -15.78 -1.92 32.45
CA SER A 565 -16.92 -2.14 33.37
C SER A 565 -18.16 -2.31 32.49
N ALA A 566 -19.16 -3.17 32.71
CA ALA A 566 -19.51 -4.02 33.83
C ALA A 566 -20.18 -5.31 33.31
N ARG A 567 -19.92 -6.42 34.01
CA ARG A 567 -20.68 -7.67 33.91
C ARG A 567 -22.11 -7.43 34.40
N SER A 568 -23.08 -7.99 33.68
CA SER A 568 -24.15 -8.87 34.18
C SER A 568 -25.39 -8.75 33.28
N LEU A 569 -25.83 -9.88 32.72
CA LEU A 569 -27.17 -10.44 32.91
C LEU A 569 -27.19 -11.81 32.22
N VAL A 570 -26.94 -12.85 33.03
CA VAL A 570 -27.21 -14.25 32.69
C VAL A 570 -28.69 -14.49 32.93
N GLY A 571 -29.38 -15.07 31.95
CA GLY A 571 -30.74 -15.53 32.11
C GLY A 571 -31.40 -15.93 30.79
N ALA A 572 -30.88 -16.97 30.13
CA ALA A 572 -31.65 -17.70 29.13
C ALA A 572 -31.21 -19.16 29.14
N ASP A 573 -31.97 -19.97 29.88
CA ASP A 573 -31.94 -21.42 29.81
C ASP A 573 -32.39 -21.83 28.39
N ARG A 574 -31.40 -22.08 27.50
CA ARG A 574 -31.66 -22.62 26.16
C ARG A 574 -31.50 -24.13 26.25
N GLY A 575 -32.63 -24.83 26.34
CA GLY A 575 -32.69 -26.28 26.17
C GLY A 575 -31.88 -26.69 24.93
N ALA A 576 -31.14 -27.79 25.05
CA ALA A 576 -30.25 -28.30 24.01
C ALA A 576 -31.04 -28.58 22.72
N ALA A 577 -31.02 -27.64 21.77
CA ALA A 577 -31.48 -27.86 20.42
C ALA A 577 -30.55 -28.90 19.76
N GLU A 578 -31.14 -29.94 19.18
CA GLU A 578 -30.43 -31.01 18.48
C GLU A 578 -29.58 -30.40 17.34
N ARG A 579 -28.27 -30.68 17.34
CA ARG A 579 -27.33 -30.13 16.34
C ARG A 579 -27.43 -30.94 15.06
N VAL A 580 -27.53 -30.27 13.91
CA VAL A 580 -27.50 -30.94 12.60
C VAL A 580 -26.06 -31.29 12.24
N ILE A 581 -25.77 -32.55 11.89
CA ILE A 581 -24.44 -32.95 11.42
C ILE A 581 -24.43 -32.88 9.89
N VAL A 582 -23.61 -32.00 9.32
CA VAL A 582 -23.41 -31.85 7.88
C VAL A 582 -22.21 -32.68 7.45
N GLN A 583 -22.45 -33.75 6.69
CA GLN A 583 -21.41 -34.71 6.28
C GLN A 583 -20.98 -34.59 4.81
N SER A 584 -21.74 -33.84 4.01
CA SER A 584 -21.45 -33.53 2.61
C SER A 584 -21.95 -32.13 2.25
N ILE A 585 -21.35 -31.56 1.21
CA ILE A 585 -21.75 -30.29 0.61
C ILE A 585 -21.99 -30.54 -0.87
N GLU A 586 -23.25 -30.50 -1.26
CA GLU A 586 -23.69 -30.61 -2.64
C GLU A 586 -24.34 -29.29 -3.05
N PRO A 587 -23.80 -28.59 -4.07
CA PRO A 587 -24.38 -27.36 -4.57
C PRO A 587 -25.82 -27.59 -5.04
N VAL A 588 -26.75 -26.74 -4.60
CA VAL A 588 -28.14 -26.73 -5.08
C VAL A 588 -28.28 -25.57 -6.04
N ASP A 589 -28.69 -25.83 -7.28
CA ASP A 589 -28.75 -24.83 -8.35
C ASP A 589 -27.45 -24.01 -8.42
N ASP A 590 -26.29 -24.66 -8.43
CA ASP A 590 -24.97 -24.01 -8.44
C ASP A 590 -24.76 -22.95 -7.32
N ASP A 591 -25.52 -22.97 -6.23
CA ASP A 591 -25.14 -22.31 -4.96
C ASP A 591 -24.41 -23.34 -4.09
N PRO A 592 -23.07 -23.23 -3.95
CA PRO A 592 -22.25 -24.24 -3.29
C PRO A 592 -22.49 -24.33 -1.79
N LEU A 593 -22.95 -23.26 -1.17
CA LEU A 593 -23.09 -23.18 0.29
C LEU A 593 -24.54 -23.03 0.73
N SER A 594 -25.51 -23.13 -0.19
CA SER A 594 -26.95 -23.07 0.11
C SER A 594 -27.36 -23.92 1.31
N PRO A 595 -26.93 -25.19 1.48
CA PRO A 595 -27.28 -25.98 2.66
C PRO A 595 -26.81 -25.34 3.98
N LEU A 596 -25.59 -24.81 4.00
CA LEU A 596 -25.04 -24.11 5.18
C LEU A 596 -25.75 -22.77 5.40
N GLY A 597 -25.99 -22.01 4.33
CA GLY A 597 -26.72 -20.74 4.38
C GLY A 597 -28.14 -20.91 4.91
N MET A 598 -28.83 -21.99 4.54
CA MET A 598 -30.17 -22.31 5.06
C MET A 598 -30.14 -22.57 6.57
N LEU A 599 -29.20 -23.39 7.05
CA LEU A 599 -29.04 -23.68 8.48
C LEU A 599 -28.72 -22.40 9.27
N LEU A 600 -27.82 -21.55 8.75
CA LEU A 600 -27.46 -20.28 9.36
C LEU A 600 -28.64 -19.30 9.43
N ARG A 601 -29.41 -19.14 8.33
CA ARG A 601 -30.61 -18.29 8.30
C ARG A 601 -31.69 -18.78 9.26
N ALA A 602 -31.83 -20.09 9.42
CA ALA A 602 -32.74 -20.70 10.38
C ALA A 602 -32.25 -20.64 11.83
N GLY A 603 -31.04 -20.12 12.09
CA GLY A 603 -30.43 -20.13 13.42
C GLY A 603 -30.17 -21.55 13.97
N THR A 604 -30.12 -22.55 13.09
CA THR A 604 -29.99 -23.95 13.47
C THR A 604 -28.52 -24.27 13.78
N PRO A 605 -28.20 -24.73 15.00
CA PRO A 605 -26.85 -25.15 15.33
C PRO A 605 -26.45 -26.39 14.51
N PHE A 606 -25.25 -26.38 13.94
CA PHE A 606 -24.74 -27.50 13.16
C PHE A 606 -23.26 -27.78 13.40
N ASP A 607 -22.87 -29.03 13.20
CA ASP A 607 -21.50 -29.52 13.18
C ASP A 607 -21.12 -29.91 11.75
N LEU A 608 -19.99 -29.42 11.26
CA LEU A 608 -19.50 -29.73 9.92
C LEU A 608 -18.44 -30.83 9.99
N ASP A 609 -18.87 -32.09 9.83
CA ASP A 609 -17.98 -33.26 9.84
C ASP A 609 -17.86 -33.87 8.43
N LEU A 610 -16.93 -33.32 7.64
CA LEU A 610 -16.62 -33.83 6.31
C LEU A 610 -15.59 -34.98 6.34
N GLY A 611 -15.22 -35.50 7.51
CA GLY A 611 -14.15 -36.48 7.66
C GLY A 611 -12.75 -35.96 7.25
N PRO A 612 -11.71 -36.82 7.38
CA PRO A 612 -10.32 -36.42 7.13
C PRO A 612 -10.02 -36.06 5.68
N ASP A 613 -10.73 -36.67 4.72
CA ASP A 613 -10.60 -36.39 3.29
C ASP A 613 -11.58 -35.31 2.78
N GLY A 614 -12.35 -34.68 3.68
CA GLY A 614 -13.32 -33.64 3.36
C GLY A 614 -12.78 -32.53 2.45
N PRO A 615 -11.64 -31.88 2.79
CA PRO A 615 -11.04 -30.86 1.95
C PRO A 615 -10.67 -31.33 0.54
N ASN A 616 -10.18 -32.57 0.39
CA ASN A 616 -9.85 -33.13 -0.92
C ASN A 616 -11.10 -33.41 -1.76
N ARG A 617 -12.20 -33.88 -1.13
CA ARG A 617 -13.49 -34.05 -1.81
C ARG A 617 -14.06 -32.72 -2.29
N LEU A 618 -13.97 -31.66 -1.48
CA LEU A 618 -14.38 -30.31 -1.86
C LEU A 618 -13.57 -29.78 -3.05
N ARG A 619 -12.24 -29.96 -3.07
CA ARG A 619 -11.39 -29.59 -4.21
C ARG A 619 -11.71 -30.37 -5.48
N ALA A 620 -11.96 -31.69 -5.35
CA ALA A 620 -12.35 -32.51 -6.48
C ALA A 620 -13.68 -32.03 -7.08
N LEU A 621 -14.65 -31.66 -6.24
CA LEU A 621 -15.90 -31.05 -6.68
C LEU A 621 -15.67 -29.68 -7.33
N ALA A 622 -14.85 -28.82 -6.73
CA ALA A 622 -14.47 -27.52 -7.28
C ALA A 622 -13.83 -27.64 -8.67
N ALA A 623 -12.99 -28.65 -8.89
CA ALA A 623 -12.36 -28.93 -10.17
C ALA A 623 -13.35 -29.33 -11.28
N THR A 624 -14.59 -29.73 -10.95
CA THR A 624 -15.64 -29.95 -11.96
C THR A 624 -16.21 -28.65 -12.52
N TYR A 625 -15.98 -27.52 -11.86
CA TYR A 625 -16.38 -26.19 -12.32
C TYR A 625 -15.21 -25.52 -13.09
N PRO A 626 -15.46 -24.94 -14.28
CA PRO A 626 -14.40 -24.41 -15.13
C PRO A 626 -13.72 -23.17 -14.54
N SER A 627 -12.40 -23.09 -14.70
CA SER A 627 -11.62 -21.85 -14.60
C SER A 627 -11.54 -21.11 -15.94
N VAL A 628 -11.02 -19.88 -15.94
CA VAL A 628 -10.70 -19.14 -17.17
C VAL A 628 -9.69 -19.91 -18.03
N GLY A 629 -8.66 -20.50 -17.41
CA GLY A 629 -7.68 -21.35 -18.06
C GLY A 629 -8.31 -22.58 -18.73
N ASP A 630 -9.28 -23.22 -18.08
CA ASP A 630 -10.03 -24.35 -18.63
C ASP A 630 -10.82 -23.91 -19.87
N ALA A 631 -11.56 -22.79 -19.81
CA ALA A 631 -12.32 -22.23 -20.92
C ALA A 631 -11.43 -21.91 -22.13
N ARG A 632 -10.28 -21.25 -21.90
CA ARG A 632 -9.29 -20.95 -22.95
C ARG A 632 -8.74 -22.22 -23.58
N ARG A 633 -8.35 -23.20 -22.76
CA ARG A 633 -7.85 -24.50 -23.24
C ARG A 633 -8.91 -25.25 -24.04
N ALA A 634 -10.16 -25.21 -23.60
CA ALA A 634 -11.28 -25.88 -24.26
C ALA A 634 -11.52 -25.31 -25.66
N PHE A 635 -11.51 -23.98 -25.79
CA PHE A 635 -11.61 -23.30 -27.06
C PHE A 635 -10.45 -23.65 -28.00
N VAL A 636 -9.20 -23.66 -27.50
CA VAL A 636 -8.01 -24.02 -28.29
C VAL A 636 -8.08 -25.47 -28.80
N LEU A 637 -8.51 -26.41 -27.96
CA LEU A 637 -8.68 -27.81 -28.37
C LEU A 637 -9.78 -27.94 -29.42
N ARG A 638 -10.92 -27.27 -29.23
CA ARG A 638 -12.04 -27.28 -30.18
C ARG A 638 -11.63 -26.68 -31.53
N LYS A 639 -10.91 -25.56 -31.52
CA LYS A 639 -10.34 -24.92 -32.72
C LYS A 639 -9.37 -25.83 -33.47
N ARG A 640 -8.65 -26.71 -32.76
CA ARG A 640 -7.71 -27.69 -33.33
C ARG A 640 -8.36 -29.02 -33.70
N GLY A 641 -9.68 -29.17 -33.56
CA GLY A 641 -10.39 -30.43 -33.79
C GLY A 641 -9.93 -31.56 -32.87
N ARG A 642 -9.38 -31.24 -31.69
CA ARG A 642 -8.90 -32.23 -30.72
C ARG A 642 -10.02 -32.56 -29.72
N PRO A 643 -10.13 -33.83 -29.28
CA PRO A 643 -11.08 -34.20 -28.25
C PRO A 643 -10.74 -33.49 -26.93
N TRP A 644 -11.77 -33.22 -26.15
CA TRP A 644 -11.63 -32.68 -24.81
C TRP A 644 -11.20 -33.80 -23.84
N PRO A 645 -10.18 -33.55 -22.98
CA PRO A 645 -9.66 -34.56 -22.05
C PRO A 645 -10.43 -34.62 -20.73
N TRP A 646 -11.47 -33.80 -20.55
CA TRP A 646 -12.21 -33.66 -19.30
C TRP A 646 -13.39 -34.64 -19.22
N ASP A 647 -13.85 -34.88 -18.00
CA ASP A 647 -15.06 -35.67 -17.73
C ASP A 647 -16.34 -34.95 -18.19
N ALA A 648 -17.47 -35.67 -18.19
CA ALA A 648 -18.74 -35.15 -18.69
C ALA A 648 -19.22 -33.87 -17.96
N PRO A 649 -19.16 -33.75 -16.62
CA PRO A 649 -19.60 -32.54 -15.92
C PRO A 649 -18.82 -31.29 -16.34
N LEU A 650 -17.48 -31.34 -16.34
CA LEU A 650 -16.66 -30.19 -16.72
C LEU A 650 -16.80 -29.88 -18.22
N ALA A 651 -16.85 -30.90 -19.07
CA ALA A 651 -17.08 -30.73 -20.51
C ALA A 651 -18.40 -29.99 -20.81
N GLN A 652 -19.52 -30.39 -20.19
CA GLN A 652 -20.82 -29.74 -20.41
C GLN A 652 -20.81 -28.27 -19.97
N ARG A 653 -20.17 -27.96 -18.83
CA ARG A 653 -20.03 -26.58 -18.35
C ARG A 653 -19.15 -25.74 -19.27
N LEU A 654 -18.05 -26.29 -19.76
CA LEU A 654 -17.17 -25.62 -20.74
C LEU A 654 -17.89 -25.33 -22.06
N GLU A 655 -18.70 -26.26 -22.54
CA GLU A 655 -19.52 -26.05 -23.74
C GLU A 655 -20.49 -24.89 -23.55
N ARG A 656 -21.19 -24.82 -22.41
CA ARG A 656 -22.07 -23.70 -22.07
C ARG A 656 -21.32 -22.37 -22.06
N VAL A 657 -20.12 -22.32 -21.46
CA VAL A 657 -19.28 -21.09 -21.46
C VAL A 657 -18.93 -20.65 -22.88
N LEU A 658 -18.54 -21.58 -23.75
CA LEU A 658 -18.18 -21.24 -25.13
C LEU A 658 -19.40 -20.85 -25.97
N VAL A 659 -20.58 -21.38 -25.68
CA VAL A 659 -21.85 -20.94 -26.29
C VAL A 659 -22.22 -19.53 -25.83
N ASP A 660 -22.16 -19.25 -24.53
CA ASP A 660 -22.43 -17.92 -23.96
C ASP A 660 -21.52 -16.84 -24.55
N LEU A 661 -20.25 -17.18 -24.85
CA LEU A 661 -19.28 -16.28 -25.49
C LEU A 661 -19.44 -16.16 -27.01
N ASP A 662 -20.42 -16.85 -27.62
CA ASP A 662 -20.59 -16.95 -29.07
C ASP A 662 -19.29 -17.40 -29.78
N LEU A 663 -18.60 -18.37 -29.18
CA LEU A 663 -17.36 -18.96 -29.72
C LEU A 663 -17.60 -20.27 -30.47
N LEU A 664 -18.83 -20.80 -30.43
CA LEU A 664 -19.24 -22.01 -31.17
C LEU A 664 -20.34 -21.69 -32.19
N ASP A 665 -20.33 -22.38 -33.33
CA ASP A 665 -21.44 -22.36 -34.29
C ASP A 665 -22.55 -23.34 -33.89
N GLU A 666 -23.67 -23.33 -34.63
CA GLU A 666 -24.81 -24.23 -34.40
C GLU A 666 -24.46 -25.73 -34.48
N ARG A 667 -23.29 -26.07 -35.02
CA ARG A 667 -22.76 -27.44 -35.13
C ARG A 667 -21.66 -27.71 -34.10
N GLY A 668 -21.46 -26.82 -33.12
CA GLY A 668 -20.46 -26.95 -32.06
C GLY A 668 -19.01 -26.72 -32.52
N ARG A 669 -18.79 -26.09 -33.68
CA ARG A 669 -17.45 -25.80 -34.22
C ARG A 669 -16.99 -24.42 -33.80
N ALA A 670 -15.68 -24.26 -33.54
CA ALA A 670 -15.11 -23.00 -33.09
C ALA A 670 -15.22 -21.89 -34.16
N ARG A 671 -15.72 -20.71 -33.76
CA ARG A 671 -15.70 -19.48 -34.56
C ARG A 671 -14.33 -18.80 -34.42
N ALA A 672 -13.68 -18.43 -35.52
CA ALA A 672 -12.36 -17.79 -35.50
C ALA A 672 -12.45 -16.26 -35.58
N GLY A 673 -11.45 -15.55 -35.05
CA GLY A 673 -11.23 -14.11 -35.31
C GLY A 673 -11.78 -13.14 -34.26
N ARG A 674 -12.39 -13.63 -33.16
CA ARG A 674 -12.93 -12.77 -32.09
C ARG A 674 -12.10 -12.88 -30.82
N GLN A 675 -11.65 -11.74 -30.30
CA GLN A 675 -11.11 -11.63 -28.95
C GLN A 675 -12.28 -11.27 -28.04
N VAL A 676 -12.51 -12.08 -27.00
CA VAL A 676 -13.60 -11.90 -26.04
C VAL A 676 -13.03 -11.93 -24.63
N ASP A 677 -13.64 -11.19 -23.71
CA ASP A 677 -13.33 -11.32 -22.29
C ASP A 677 -14.03 -12.60 -21.78
N PRO A 678 -13.31 -13.57 -21.19
CA PRO A 678 -13.94 -14.74 -20.58
C PRO A 678 -15.06 -14.37 -19.60
N TYR A 679 -14.93 -13.26 -18.87
CA TYR A 679 -15.94 -12.79 -17.92
C TYR A 679 -17.19 -12.22 -18.58
N ASP A 680 -17.26 -12.07 -19.90
CA ASP A 680 -18.52 -11.77 -20.61
C ASP A 680 -19.53 -12.92 -20.49
N ALA A 681 -19.06 -14.16 -20.33
CA ALA A 681 -19.92 -15.33 -20.17
C ALA A 681 -20.57 -15.36 -18.78
N ALA A 682 -21.89 -15.20 -18.73
CA ALA A 682 -22.65 -15.29 -17.47
C ALA A 682 -22.47 -16.67 -16.79
N SER A 683 -22.45 -17.76 -17.57
CA SER A 683 -22.16 -19.09 -17.02
C SER A 683 -20.76 -19.18 -16.40
N LEU A 684 -19.73 -18.59 -17.03
CA LEU A 684 -18.38 -18.63 -16.47
C LEU A 684 -18.32 -17.88 -15.14
N ARG A 685 -18.88 -16.66 -15.06
CA ARG A 685 -18.90 -15.86 -13.83
C ARG A 685 -19.51 -16.66 -12.66
N ARG A 686 -20.65 -17.29 -12.89
CA ARG A 686 -21.27 -18.20 -11.91
C ARG A 686 -20.34 -19.35 -11.54
N PHE A 687 -19.82 -20.08 -12.52
CA PHE A 687 -18.99 -21.27 -12.25
C PHE A 687 -17.68 -20.96 -11.51
N VAL A 688 -17.02 -19.83 -11.80
CA VAL A 688 -15.79 -19.45 -11.08
C VAL A 688 -16.08 -19.05 -9.63
N VAL A 689 -17.25 -18.44 -9.35
CA VAL A 689 -17.69 -18.15 -7.98
C VAL A 689 -17.92 -19.45 -7.21
N VAL A 690 -18.59 -20.43 -7.84
CA VAL A 690 -18.81 -21.75 -7.23
C VAL A 690 -17.51 -22.45 -6.89
N ARG A 691 -16.60 -22.51 -7.87
CA ARG A 691 -15.27 -23.08 -7.69
C ARG A 691 -14.52 -22.40 -6.54
N HIS A 692 -14.53 -21.07 -6.52
CA HIS A 692 -13.89 -20.28 -5.47
C HIS A 692 -14.46 -20.58 -4.08
N ALA A 693 -15.78 -20.63 -3.92
CA ALA A 693 -16.41 -20.91 -2.64
C ALA A 693 -16.01 -22.29 -2.07
N LEU A 694 -16.00 -23.31 -2.93
CA LEU A 694 -15.60 -24.68 -2.54
C LEU A 694 -14.12 -24.77 -2.19
N ASP A 695 -13.25 -24.15 -3.00
CA ASP A 695 -11.81 -24.08 -2.74
C ASP A 695 -11.50 -23.32 -1.44
N THR A 696 -12.17 -22.19 -1.21
CA THR A 696 -12.03 -21.37 0.00
C THR A 696 -12.49 -22.16 1.22
N LEU A 697 -13.63 -22.85 1.16
CA LEU A 697 -14.10 -23.68 2.27
C LEU A 697 -13.11 -24.79 2.61
N ALA A 698 -12.59 -25.50 1.59
CA ALA A 698 -11.55 -26.51 1.78
C ALA A 698 -10.30 -25.92 2.45
N ALA A 699 -9.87 -24.75 1.99
CA ALA A 699 -8.70 -24.06 2.53
C ALA A 699 -8.92 -23.58 3.97
N LEU A 700 -10.08 -23.01 4.32
CA LEU A 700 -10.41 -22.58 5.68
C LEU A 700 -10.39 -23.76 6.66
N LEU A 701 -10.92 -24.92 6.25
CA LEU A 701 -10.86 -26.14 7.05
C LEU A 701 -9.43 -26.61 7.27
N GLU A 702 -8.50 -26.41 6.33
CA GLU A 702 -7.12 -26.86 6.56
C GLU A 702 -6.25 -25.85 7.31
N THR A 703 -6.51 -24.55 7.12
CA THR A 703 -5.64 -23.45 7.55
C THR A 703 -6.01 -22.84 8.90
N LEU A 704 -7.29 -22.84 9.27
CA LEU A 704 -7.75 -22.17 10.49
C LEU A 704 -7.73 -23.09 11.70
N SER A 705 -7.55 -22.47 12.86
CA SER A 705 -7.73 -23.14 14.15
C SER A 705 -9.17 -23.69 14.30
N PRO A 706 -9.40 -24.76 15.08
CA PRO A 706 -10.76 -25.27 15.32
C PRO A 706 -11.72 -24.23 15.90
N SER A 707 -11.22 -23.23 16.63
CA SER A 707 -12.02 -22.14 17.19
C SER A 707 -12.32 -21.01 16.19
N ASP A 708 -11.52 -20.87 15.14
CA ASP A 708 -11.65 -19.79 14.13
C ASP A 708 -12.29 -20.26 12.83
N ALA A 709 -12.25 -21.56 12.53
CA ALA A 709 -12.91 -22.10 11.35
C ALA A 709 -14.43 -21.86 11.35
N PRO A 710 -15.18 -22.09 12.45
CA PRO A 710 -16.63 -21.89 12.43
C PRO A 710 -17.09 -20.45 12.09
N PRO A 711 -16.57 -19.38 12.73
CA PRO A 711 -16.97 -18.01 12.38
C PRO A 711 -16.57 -17.65 10.94
N ALA A 712 -15.45 -18.15 10.42
CA ALA A 712 -15.07 -17.93 9.03
C ALA A 712 -15.99 -18.63 8.03
N ILE A 713 -16.39 -19.87 8.31
CA ILE A 713 -17.35 -20.63 7.49
C ILE A 713 -18.72 -19.96 7.51
N ALA A 714 -19.16 -19.46 8.68
CA ALA A 714 -20.38 -18.69 8.79
C ALA A 714 -20.34 -17.41 7.94
N ALA A 715 -19.23 -16.67 7.97
CA ALA A 715 -19.04 -15.47 7.15
C ALA A 715 -19.09 -15.79 5.64
N LEU A 716 -18.40 -16.84 5.19
CA LEU A 716 -18.41 -17.28 3.79
C LEU A 716 -19.84 -17.62 3.30
N ALA A 717 -20.64 -18.26 4.15
CA ALA A 717 -22.03 -18.61 3.85
C ALA A 717 -23.04 -17.48 4.08
N GLY A 718 -22.59 -16.26 4.43
CA GLY A 718 -23.44 -15.08 4.64
C GLY A 718 -24.15 -15.00 6.00
N GLY A 719 -23.70 -15.78 6.99
CA GLY A 719 -24.15 -15.73 8.38
C GLY A 719 -23.33 -14.76 9.26
N ARG A 720 -23.86 -14.41 10.44
CA ARG A 720 -23.12 -13.61 11.45
C ARG A 720 -22.02 -14.43 12.12
N SER A 721 -20.95 -13.78 12.61
CA SER A 721 -19.82 -14.42 13.30
C SER A 721 -20.20 -15.18 14.57
N ASP A 722 -21.30 -14.82 15.22
CA ASP A 722 -21.82 -15.48 16.44
C ASP A 722 -22.71 -16.69 16.14
N ALA A 723 -22.73 -17.16 14.88
CA ALA A 723 -23.54 -18.30 14.48
C ALA A 723 -23.11 -19.59 15.20
N PRO A 724 -24.05 -20.49 15.55
CA PRO A 724 -23.80 -21.67 16.38
C PRO A 724 -23.13 -22.85 15.63
N ALA A 725 -22.14 -22.57 14.78
CA ALA A 725 -21.35 -23.57 14.05
C ALA A 725 -20.16 -24.08 14.90
N ARG A 726 -19.84 -25.38 14.80
CA ARG A 726 -18.58 -25.95 15.31
C ARG A 726 -17.96 -26.85 14.22
N ARG A 727 -16.63 -26.90 14.24
CA ARG A 727 -15.82 -27.73 13.34
C ARG A 727 -15.44 -29.01 14.07
#